data_AF-A0A5J5G9N7-F1
#
_entry.id   AF-A0A5J5G9N7-F1
#
_cell.length_a   1.000
_cell.length_b   1.000
_cell.length_c   1.000
_cell.angle_alpha   90.00
_cell.angle_beta   90.00
_cell.angle_gamma   90.00
#
_symmetry.space_group_name_H-M   'P 1'
#
loop_
_entity.id
_entity.type
_entity.pdbx_description
1 polymer ?
#
loop_
_entity_poly.entity_id
_entity_poly.type
_entity_poly.pdbx_seq_one_letter_code
_entity_poly.pdbx_strand_id
1 'polypeptide(L)'
;MKSYRTRRLSVALLSIVLLLSMLPVSPASPGRAWAASSQDPVNSAASPAAVKLLSYLNAISGKGILSGQHDYFESPDEYLNKLQSSSGQFAALHGYELGAISGQSEAAAAAQRKNIVWSATQTYKKGGIVAMTFHEKLPGTSNDWGNVQKSISQTEFNKYVTPGTSQYNSLIADLDTAAVSLKSLRDAGVPVLWRPYHEMNGGWFWWGQKSNFAALWNIMYDRFVNYHGLNNLLWVWSPNAPNAWSDPIEKTYPGADKVDILALDIYDNDFKQSYYNSLVSLANGKPVAIGENGEMPDPSVLSASQNKYVFMMNWGKLLNEKNTASTIKNFMNHSYTLTRDEYINVAEAALAAKPAATPTPAAMPTPTVTPTPAATPALAAPAPTATPKPSATPTAVPAPESIANPVTVNGLQAQYYANMTLSGSPVLVRSEDKIDMNWGKLSPASGSVPSDYFSARWTGKIKPNYSETYTFYTASDDGIRVCIDGKTVIDSWYNQSGTERSGTIALQAGRLYDLTVEYYDNTGDAKLRLMWQSAKQAKQSVPSGAFFTVQTAAPASLAAPAASSPASTPAPASTPAPASTPVPTSTPAPVSTPVPTSTPAPVSTPAPTSTPAPAQSAAPAPAALPALAASIIEQPVTVVSKPASAGELTVADGKEAAEVNGLLGEYFNNMNLSGAPVMSRQESVLDYNWRLKSPDAAVPADFFSVRWTGKIKPKYGETYTFSTWSDDGIRVFVNGVAVIDSWVKQSGTERNGTITLEAGRMYDLKVEYYENQGDAKATLMWSSASQKKEVVPAGALFLP
;
A
#
# COMPACT_ATOMS: atom_id res chain seq x y z
N MET A 1 2.31 78.78 35.46
CA MET A 1 1.34 77.95 34.71
C MET A 1 2.03 76.98 33.74
N LYS A 2 2.85 76.05 34.26
CA LYS A 2 3.48 74.96 33.48
C LYS A 2 3.46 73.63 34.27
N SER A 3 2.40 73.40 35.06
CA SER A 3 2.21 72.17 35.85
C SER A 3 0.85 71.49 35.63
N TYR A 4 0.08 71.87 34.59
CA TYR A 4 -1.27 71.36 34.36
C TYR A 4 -1.44 70.48 33.11
N ARG A 5 -0.36 70.10 32.40
CA ARG A 5 -0.43 69.26 31.18
C ARG A 5 0.18 67.87 31.28
N THR A 6 0.80 67.50 32.40
CA THR A 6 1.45 66.17 32.57
C THR A 6 0.67 65.18 33.46
N ARG A 7 -0.51 65.54 33.98
CA ARG A 7 -1.32 64.65 34.85
C ARG A 7 -2.60 64.09 34.23
N ARG A 8 -2.89 64.33 32.94
CA ARG A 8 -4.07 63.74 32.26
C ARG A 8 -3.75 62.62 31.25
N LEU A 9 -2.47 62.35 30.96
CA LEU A 9 -2.08 61.22 30.10
C LEU A 9 -1.68 59.93 30.86
N SER A 10 -1.43 60.01 32.18
CA SER A 10 -1.01 58.84 32.97
C SER A 10 -2.14 58.13 33.73
N VAL A 11 -3.38 58.64 33.69
CA VAL A 11 -4.55 58.00 34.33
C VAL A 11 -5.53 57.40 33.30
N ALA A 12 -5.39 57.75 32.02
CA ALA A 12 -6.18 57.15 30.94
C ALA A 12 -5.54 55.86 30.35
N LEU A 13 -4.21 55.67 30.45
CA LEU A 13 -3.55 54.47 29.93
C LEU A 13 -3.51 53.28 30.91
N LEU A 14 -3.68 53.50 32.23
CA LEU A 14 -3.70 52.40 33.20
C LEU A 14 -5.09 51.75 33.39
N SER A 15 -6.14 52.35 32.82
CA SER A 15 -7.51 51.83 32.88
C SER A 15 -7.92 51.04 31.63
N ILE A 16 -7.11 51.07 30.55
CA ILE A 16 -7.35 50.29 29.32
C ILE A 16 -6.55 48.97 29.32
N VAL A 17 -5.44 48.89 30.07
CA VAL A 17 -4.64 47.66 30.18
C VAL A 17 -5.17 46.69 31.25
N LEU A 18 -5.99 47.15 32.20
CA LEU A 18 -6.61 46.28 33.23
C LEU A 18 -8.05 45.83 32.90
N LEU A 19 -8.63 46.29 31.79
CA LEU A 19 -9.95 45.87 31.30
C LEU A 19 -9.88 44.93 30.08
N LEU A 20 -8.67 44.58 29.63
CA LEU A 20 -8.40 43.57 28.60
C LEU A 20 -7.87 42.23 29.16
N SER A 21 -7.79 42.08 30.49
CA SER A 21 -7.37 40.83 31.16
C SER A 21 -8.49 40.10 31.92
N MET A 22 -9.74 40.52 31.76
CA MET A 22 -10.92 39.83 32.33
C MET A 22 -12.05 39.66 31.31
N LEU A 23 -11.71 39.28 30.08
CA LEU A 23 -12.68 38.57 29.24
C LEU A 23 -12.60 37.09 29.61
N PRO A 24 -13.72 36.42 29.94
CA PRO A 24 -13.71 34.98 30.03
C PRO A 24 -13.21 34.44 28.70
N VAL A 25 -12.17 33.60 28.74
CA VAL A 25 -11.89 32.69 27.64
C VAL A 25 -13.17 31.90 27.46
N SER A 26 -13.91 32.21 26.40
CA SER A 26 -15.04 31.37 25.99
C SER A 26 -14.49 29.95 25.89
N PRO A 27 -15.06 28.97 26.59
CA PRO A 27 -14.73 27.58 26.28
C PRO A 27 -14.95 27.41 24.78
N ALA A 28 -14.01 26.72 24.12
CA ALA A 28 -14.16 26.31 22.74
C ALA A 28 -15.61 25.86 22.51
N SER A 29 -16.27 26.42 21.50
CA SER A 29 -17.63 26.04 21.12
C SER A 29 -17.75 24.52 21.21
N PRO A 30 -18.76 23.96 21.90
CA PRO A 30 -18.88 22.52 22.06
C PRO A 30 -18.83 21.89 20.67
N GLY A 31 -17.86 20.99 20.49
CA GLY A 31 -17.67 20.22 19.27
C GLY A 31 -19.01 19.68 18.80
N ARG A 32 -19.34 19.97 17.54
CA ARG A 32 -20.63 19.72 16.93
C ARG A 32 -20.83 18.21 16.85
N ALA A 33 -21.53 17.66 17.82
CA ALA A 33 -21.76 16.23 17.89
C ALA A 33 -23.01 15.88 17.08
N TRP A 34 -22.88 14.97 16.11
CA TRP A 34 -23.92 14.66 15.12
C TRP A 34 -24.54 13.29 15.39
N ALA A 35 -25.86 13.22 15.49
CA ALA A 35 -26.59 11.96 15.50
C ALA A 35 -26.57 11.31 14.10
N ALA A 36 -26.33 10.00 14.04
CA ALA A 36 -26.36 9.22 12.80
C ALA A 36 -27.81 9.00 12.31
N SER A 37 -28.04 9.22 11.02
CA SER A 37 -29.26 8.80 10.31
C SER A 37 -29.02 7.40 9.74
N SER A 38 -29.79 6.39 10.16
CA SER A 38 -29.55 4.99 9.79
C SER A 38 -30.30 4.62 8.50
N GLN A 39 -29.58 4.62 7.38
CA GLN A 39 -29.82 3.62 6.33
C GLN A 39 -28.83 2.49 6.60
N ASP A 40 -29.34 1.28 6.84
CA ASP A 40 -28.50 0.11 7.03
C ASP A 40 -27.79 -0.27 5.71
N PRO A 41 -26.57 -0.83 5.76
CA PRO A 41 -25.92 -1.33 4.55
C PRO A 41 -26.79 -2.36 3.83
N VAL A 42 -26.75 -2.36 2.50
CA VAL A 42 -27.52 -3.31 1.68
C VAL A 42 -27.11 -4.76 1.94
N ASN A 43 -25.87 -4.98 2.38
CA ASN A 43 -25.45 -6.26 2.94
C ASN A 43 -25.86 -6.34 4.41
N SER A 44 -26.90 -7.13 4.70
CA SER A 44 -27.36 -7.37 6.08
C SER A 44 -26.32 -7.98 7.03
N ALA A 45 -25.27 -8.61 6.48
CA ALA A 45 -24.15 -9.17 7.25
C ALA A 45 -22.95 -8.20 7.36
N ALA A 46 -23.11 -6.93 6.97
CA ALA A 46 -22.04 -5.94 6.96
C ALA A 46 -21.30 -5.85 8.29
N SER A 47 -19.98 -5.69 8.21
CA SER A 47 -19.12 -5.61 9.38
C SER A 47 -19.47 -4.38 10.23
N PRO A 48 -19.26 -4.42 11.56
CA PRO A 48 -19.50 -3.24 12.40
C PRO A 48 -18.75 -1.99 11.93
N ALA A 49 -17.56 -2.15 11.36
CA ALA A 49 -16.79 -1.04 10.79
C ALA A 49 -17.45 -0.45 9.54
N ALA A 50 -18.02 -1.28 8.66
CA ALA A 50 -18.75 -0.82 7.47
C ALA A 50 -20.06 -0.11 7.86
N VAL A 51 -20.83 -0.68 8.79
CA VAL A 51 -22.05 -0.05 9.35
C VAL A 51 -21.72 1.32 9.95
N LYS A 52 -20.62 1.40 10.72
CA LYS A 52 -20.14 2.64 11.33
C LYS A 52 -19.74 3.68 10.29
N LEU A 53 -19.00 3.28 9.25
CA LEU A 53 -18.61 4.18 8.16
C LEU A 53 -19.83 4.73 7.42
N LEU A 54 -20.79 3.88 7.05
CA LEU A 54 -22.02 4.33 6.37
C LEU A 54 -22.84 5.29 7.25
N SER A 55 -22.97 4.98 8.54
CA SER A 55 -23.64 5.85 9.52
C SER A 55 -22.99 7.23 9.59
N TYR A 56 -21.66 7.28 9.52
CA TYR A 56 -20.91 8.54 9.48
C TYR A 56 -21.20 9.32 8.19
N LEU A 57 -21.12 8.67 7.03
CA LEU A 57 -21.41 9.32 5.75
C LEU A 57 -22.83 9.93 5.73
N ASN A 58 -23.81 9.22 6.27
CA ASN A 58 -25.16 9.76 6.47
C ASN A 58 -25.18 10.96 7.42
N ALA A 59 -24.41 10.91 8.52
CA ALA A 59 -24.37 11.98 9.52
C ALA A 59 -23.77 13.29 9.01
N ILE A 60 -22.82 13.23 8.06
CA ILE A 60 -22.15 14.42 7.50
C ILE A 60 -22.90 15.05 6.32
N SER A 61 -23.84 14.33 5.70
CA SER A 61 -24.60 14.84 4.56
C SER A 61 -25.30 16.16 4.90
N GLY A 62 -25.02 17.21 4.11
CA GLY A 62 -25.49 18.58 4.35
C GLY A 62 -24.65 19.40 5.33
N LYS A 63 -23.54 18.87 5.86
CA LYS A 63 -22.74 19.50 6.91
C LYS A 63 -21.25 19.65 6.58
N GLY A 64 -20.74 18.82 5.68
CA GLY A 64 -19.37 18.89 5.19
C GLY A 64 -19.11 17.85 4.10
N ILE A 65 -17.94 17.94 3.48
CA ILE A 65 -17.47 17.01 2.45
C ILE A 65 -16.11 16.45 2.85
N LEU A 66 -15.96 15.13 2.79
CA LEU A 66 -14.65 14.49 2.99
C LEU A 66 -13.75 14.79 1.80
N SER A 67 -12.55 15.30 2.09
CA SER A 67 -11.48 15.40 1.10
C SER A 67 -10.99 14.01 0.72
N GLY A 68 -10.81 13.77 -0.57
CA GLY A 68 -10.32 12.50 -1.08
C GLY A 68 -9.31 12.66 -2.21
N GLN A 69 -8.37 11.72 -2.28
CA GLN A 69 -7.34 11.65 -3.32
C GLN A 69 -7.22 10.20 -3.80
N HIS A 70 -7.25 10.02 -5.11
CA HIS A 70 -7.00 8.72 -5.75
C HIS A 70 -5.52 8.56 -6.12
N ASP A 71 -5.02 7.33 -6.02
CA ASP A 71 -3.68 6.92 -6.37
C ASP A 71 -3.69 5.68 -7.28
N TYR A 72 -2.70 5.62 -8.18
CA TYR A 72 -2.62 4.57 -9.20
C TYR A 72 -2.14 3.23 -8.62
N PHE A 73 -2.38 2.17 -9.39
CA PHE A 73 -2.08 0.80 -9.01
C PHE A 73 -0.57 0.59 -8.74
N GLU A 74 0.28 1.23 -9.52
CA GLU A 74 1.74 1.13 -9.43
C GLU A 74 2.33 2.00 -8.31
N SER A 75 1.65 3.08 -7.94
CA SER A 75 2.10 4.08 -6.98
C SER A 75 0.99 4.45 -5.99
N PRO A 76 0.63 3.53 -5.07
CA PRO A 76 -0.60 3.61 -4.26
C PRO A 76 -0.57 4.70 -3.16
N ASP A 77 0.40 5.63 -3.17
CA ASP A 77 0.56 6.68 -2.15
C ASP A 77 1.12 8.00 -2.75
N GLU A 78 1.36 8.09 -4.05
CA GLU A 78 2.10 9.19 -4.67
C GLU A 78 1.36 10.53 -4.55
N TYR A 79 0.12 10.57 -5.03
CA TYR A 79 -0.70 11.77 -5.11
C TYR A 79 -1.29 12.15 -3.76
N LEU A 80 -1.60 11.18 -2.89
CA LEU A 80 -1.92 11.48 -1.50
C LEU A 80 -0.76 12.23 -0.82
N ASN A 81 0.47 11.80 -1.01
CA ASN A 81 1.64 12.48 -0.46
C ASN A 81 1.88 13.86 -1.11
N LYS A 82 1.58 14.03 -2.41
CA LYS A 82 1.62 15.34 -3.08
C LYS A 82 0.55 16.29 -2.55
N LEU A 83 -0.67 15.81 -2.30
CA LEU A 83 -1.74 16.58 -1.67
C LEU A 83 -1.31 17.05 -0.28
N GLN A 84 -0.76 16.15 0.53
CA GLN A 84 -0.25 16.48 1.86
C GLN A 84 0.87 17.53 1.79
N SER A 85 1.81 17.38 0.86
CA SER A 85 2.92 18.32 0.68
C SER A 85 2.43 19.70 0.23
N SER A 86 1.38 19.76 -0.61
CA SER A 86 0.84 21.01 -1.16
C SER A 86 -0.07 21.75 -0.19
N SER A 87 -0.85 21.01 0.62
CA SER A 87 -1.85 21.59 1.53
C SER A 87 -1.39 21.69 2.99
N GLY A 88 -0.46 20.84 3.40
CA GLY A 88 -0.10 20.60 4.80
C GLY A 88 -1.03 19.63 5.54
N GLN A 89 -2.03 19.05 4.87
CA GLN A 89 -3.07 18.22 5.49
C GLN A 89 -3.25 16.90 4.72
N PHE A 90 -3.61 15.83 5.43
CA PHE A 90 -3.95 14.56 4.78
C PHE A 90 -5.43 14.55 4.36
N ALA A 91 -5.73 14.00 3.17
CA ALA A 91 -7.11 13.72 2.78
C ALA A 91 -7.77 12.74 3.76
N ALA A 92 -9.06 12.93 4.03
CA ALA A 92 -9.84 12.01 4.87
C ALA A 92 -10.02 10.64 4.19
N LEU A 93 -10.16 10.63 2.88
CA LEU A 93 -10.36 9.44 2.05
C LEU A 93 -9.14 9.21 1.15
N HIS A 94 -8.62 7.98 1.15
CA HIS A 94 -7.61 7.55 0.20
C HIS A 94 -8.23 6.53 -0.76
N GLY A 95 -8.22 6.86 -2.04
CA GLY A 95 -8.66 6.01 -3.13
C GLY A 95 -7.51 5.22 -3.73
N TYR A 96 -7.69 3.92 -3.87
CA TYR A 96 -6.73 3.03 -4.50
C TYR A 96 -7.30 2.45 -5.80
N GLU A 97 -6.42 2.09 -6.72
CA GLU A 97 -6.76 1.25 -7.87
C GLU A 97 -6.49 -0.23 -7.56
N LEU A 98 -7.38 -1.11 -8.01
CA LEU A 98 -7.22 -2.56 -7.87
C LEU A 98 -7.09 -3.26 -9.24
N GLY A 99 -7.17 -2.55 -10.36
CA GLY A 99 -7.00 -3.05 -11.72
C GLY A 99 -5.57 -2.89 -12.20
N ALA A 100 -4.93 -3.98 -12.61
CA ALA A 100 -3.64 -3.93 -13.31
C ALA A 100 -3.91 -3.64 -14.79
N ILE A 101 -3.38 -2.53 -15.30
CA ILE A 101 -3.75 -1.99 -16.63
C ILE A 101 -2.54 -1.48 -17.43
N SER A 102 -1.32 -1.64 -16.92
CA SER A 102 -0.08 -1.10 -17.49
C SER A 102 0.83 -2.18 -18.08
N GLY A 103 0.25 -3.29 -18.54
CA GLY A 103 0.96 -4.42 -19.13
C GLY A 103 1.65 -5.31 -18.09
N GLN A 104 1.22 -5.27 -16.83
CA GLN A 104 1.83 -6.07 -15.77
C GLN A 104 1.64 -7.57 -16.00
N SER A 105 2.68 -8.36 -15.70
CA SER A 105 2.49 -9.80 -15.51
C SER A 105 1.61 -10.07 -14.28
N GLU A 106 0.94 -11.22 -14.25
CA GLU A 106 0.10 -11.61 -13.11
C GLU A 106 0.88 -11.61 -11.78
N ALA A 107 2.15 -11.99 -11.81
CA ALA A 107 3.01 -11.96 -10.63
C ALA A 107 3.29 -10.53 -10.15
N ALA A 108 3.58 -9.61 -11.07
CA ALA A 108 3.78 -8.19 -10.74
C ALA A 108 2.49 -7.56 -10.21
N ALA A 109 1.35 -7.82 -10.86
CA ALA A 109 0.04 -7.38 -10.41
C ALA A 109 -0.30 -7.90 -9.01
N ALA A 110 -0.02 -9.18 -8.73
CA ALA A 110 -0.23 -9.77 -7.42
C ALA A 110 0.67 -9.12 -6.33
N ALA A 111 1.92 -8.77 -6.65
CA ALA A 111 2.80 -8.06 -5.73
C ALA A 111 2.32 -6.63 -5.45
N GLN A 112 1.91 -5.89 -6.48
CA GLN A 112 1.39 -4.53 -6.33
C GLN A 112 0.08 -4.51 -5.53
N ARG A 113 -0.83 -5.47 -5.75
CA ARG A 113 -2.04 -5.66 -4.92
C ARG A 113 -1.71 -5.84 -3.44
N LYS A 114 -0.60 -6.50 -3.07
CA LYS A 114 -0.17 -6.61 -1.68
C LYS A 114 0.26 -5.26 -1.10
N ASN A 115 0.97 -4.44 -1.89
CA ASN A 115 1.35 -3.09 -1.48
C ASN A 115 0.13 -2.19 -1.26
N ILE A 116 -0.85 -2.26 -2.17
CA ILE A 116 -2.15 -1.57 -2.04
C ILE A 116 -2.87 -1.99 -0.76
N VAL A 117 -3.01 -3.30 -0.51
CA VAL A 117 -3.66 -3.83 0.71
C VAL A 117 -2.93 -3.36 1.97
N TRP A 118 -1.59 -3.37 1.96
CA TRP A 118 -0.79 -2.88 3.06
C TRP A 118 -1.03 -1.39 3.30
N SER A 119 -0.92 -0.55 2.27
CA SER A 119 -1.13 0.91 2.38
C SER A 119 -2.56 1.20 2.86
N ALA A 120 -3.58 0.57 2.27
CA ALA A 120 -4.96 0.72 2.69
C ALA A 120 -5.17 0.36 4.18
N THR A 121 -4.51 -0.71 4.65
CA THR A 121 -4.52 -1.08 6.06
C THR A 121 -3.87 -0.02 6.94
N GLN A 122 -2.74 0.58 6.50
CA GLN A 122 -2.09 1.66 7.26
C GLN A 122 -2.92 2.94 7.26
N THR A 123 -3.54 3.29 6.14
CA THR A 123 -4.47 4.42 6.02
C THR A 123 -5.58 4.28 7.05
N TYR A 124 -6.23 3.12 7.11
CA TYR A 124 -7.30 2.87 8.08
C TYR A 124 -6.81 2.93 9.54
N LYS A 125 -5.63 2.36 9.84
CA LYS A 125 -5.02 2.44 11.19
C LYS A 125 -4.72 3.87 11.62
N LYS A 126 -4.42 4.77 10.68
CA LYS A 126 -4.21 6.20 10.91
C LYS A 126 -5.52 6.99 10.94
N GLY A 127 -6.68 6.32 10.90
CA GLY A 127 -8.00 6.94 10.94
C GLY A 127 -8.47 7.49 9.58
N GLY A 128 -7.83 7.13 8.47
CA GLY A 128 -8.33 7.44 7.12
C GLY A 128 -9.43 6.49 6.66
N ILE A 129 -10.18 6.91 5.65
CA ILE A 129 -11.20 6.10 4.96
C ILE A 129 -10.57 5.49 3.70
N VAL A 130 -10.85 4.21 3.46
CA VAL A 130 -10.34 3.48 2.29
C VAL A 130 -11.43 3.40 1.23
N ALA A 131 -11.13 3.86 0.03
CA ALA A 131 -11.91 3.63 -1.18
C ALA A 131 -11.11 2.81 -2.18
N MET A 132 -11.79 1.98 -2.97
CA MET A 132 -11.14 1.09 -3.93
C MET A 132 -11.91 1.13 -5.25
N THR A 133 -11.22 1.60 -6.28
CA THR A 133 -11.62 1.58 -7.69
C THR A 133 -11.13 0.30 -8.34
N PHE A 134 -11.84 -0.18 -9.36
CA PHE A 134 -11.40 -1.35 -10.12
C PHE A 134 -11.61 -1.17 -11.63
N HIS A 135 -10.54 -0.82 -12.33
CA HIS A 135 -10.45 -0.91 -13.79
C HIS A 135 -10.22 -2.37 -14.21
N GLU A 136 -11.30 -3.14 -14.30
CA GLU A 136 -11.23 -4.54 -14.74
C GLU A 136 -10.94 -4.60 -16.24
N LYS A 137 -9.79 -5.15 -16.63
CA LYS A 137 -9.53 -5.54 -18.03
C LYS A 137 -10.58 -6.55 -18.49
N LEU A 138 -10.92 -6.56 -19.77
CA LEU A 138 -11.87 -7.53 -20.32
C LEU A 138 -11.52 -8.96 -19.85
N PRO A 139 -12.42 -9.70 -19.17
CA PRO A 139 -11.97 -10.87 -18.46
C PRO A 139 -11.35 -11.95 -19.35
N GLY A 140 -10.26 -12.53 -18.87
CA GLY A 140 -9.45 -13.50 -19.61
C GLY A 140 -8.43 -12.92 -20.61
N THR A 141 -8.27 -11.60 -20.70
CA THR A 141 -7.21 -10.97 -21.51
C THR A 141 -5.99 -10.56 -20.66
N SER A 142 -4.97 -9.96 -21.28
CA SER A 142 -3.81 -9.37 -20.60
C SER A 142 -4.17 -8.06 -19.87
N ASN A 143 -3.33 -7.68 -18.90
CA ASN A 143 -3.45 -6.49 -18.03
C ASN A 143 -3.11 -5.18 -18.75
N ASP A 144 -3.77 -4.92 -19.87
CA ASP A 144 -3.55 -3.73 -20.70
C ASP A 144 -4.76 -2.81 -20.66
N TRP A 145 -4.49 -1.50 -20.62
CA TRP A 145 -5.53 -0.46 -20.69
C TRP A 145 -6.45 -0.62 -21.90
N GLY A 146 -5.91 -1.03 -23.05
CA GLY A 146 -6.71 -1.29 -24.25
C GLY A 146 -7.76 -2.39 -24.07
N ASN A 147 -7.58 -3.32 -23.13
CA ASN A 147 -8.58 -4.33 -22.78
C ASN A 147 -9.64 -3.81 -21.82
N VAL A 148 -9.35 -2.77 -21.03
CA VAL A 148 -10.35 -2.07 -20.22
C VAL A 148 -11.25 -1.22 -21.13
N GLN A 149 -10.64 -0.47 -22.06
CA GLN A 149 -11.33 0.43 -22.98
C GLN A 149 -12.02 -0.28 -24.17
N LYS A 150 -12.02 -1.60 -24.17
CA LYS A 150 -12.46 -2.37 -25.33
C LYS A 150 -13.96 -2.24 -25.51
N SER A 151 -14.39 -1.61 -26.61
CA SER A 151 -15.80 -1.60 -26.98
C SER A 151 -16.22 -3.00 -27.48
N ILE A 152 -17.17 -3.62 -26.77
CA ILE A 152 -17.75 -4.92 -27.14
C ILE A 152 -19.24 -4.80 -27.44
N SER A 153 -19.73 -5.62 -28.37
CA SER A 153 -21.16 -5.67 -28.70
C SER A 153 -21.99 -6.21 -27.53
N GLN A 154 -23.29 -5.92 -27.53
CA GLN A 154 -24.23 -6.48 -26.55
C GLN A 154 -24.22 -8.02 -26.56
N THR A 155 -24.11 -8.64 -27.74
CA THR A 155 -24.04 -10.11 -27.87
C THR A 155 -22.77 -10.68 -27.24
N GLU A 156 -21.63 -10.01 -27.37
CA GLU A 156 -20.39 -10.44 -26.70
C GLU A 156 -20.47 -10.24 -25.19
N PHE A 157 -20.96 -9.09 -24.74
CA PHE A 157 -21.21 -8.81 -23.31
C PHE A 157 -22.10 -9.88 -22.68
N ASN A 158 -23.15 -10.31 -23.38
CA ASN A 158 -24.07 -11.34 -22.89
C ASN A 158 -23.35 -12.65 -22.53
N LYS A 159 -22.22 -12.97 -23.17
CA LYS A 159 -21.43 -14.16 -22.81
C LYS A 159 -20.85 -14.02 -21.39
N TYR A 160 -20.30 -12.85 -21.04
CA TYR A 160 -19.72 -12.60 -19.72
C TYR A 160 -20.75 -12.67 -18.58
N VAL A 161 -22.03 -12.39 -18.86
CA VAL A 161 -23.11 -12.45 -17.86
C VAL A 161 -23.98 -13.72 -17.96
N THR A 162 -23.60 -14.69 -18.79
CA THR A 162 -24.31 -15.97 -18.92
C THR A 162 -23.48 -17.10 -18.29
N PRO A 163 -23.94 -17.69 -17.16
CA PRO A 163 -23.25 -18.82 -16.54
C PRO A 163 -22.97 -19.98 -17.51
N GLY A 164 -21.77 -20.55 -17.40
CA GLY A 164 -21.35 -21.70 -18.20
C GLY A 164 -20.62 -21.36 -19.52
N THR A 165 -20.59 -20.09 -19.94
CA THR A 165 -19.71 -19.67 -21.06
C THR A 165 -18.25 -19.56 -20.61
N SER A 166 -17.32 -19.62 -21.57
CA SER A 166 -15.89 -19.37 -21.30
C SER A 166 -15.64 -17.97 -20.74
N GLN A 167 -16.33 -16.96 -21.29
CA GLN A 167 -16.24 -15.56 -20.87
C GLN A 167 -16.69 -15.36 -19.42
N TYR A 168 -17.80 -16.00 -19.04
CA TYR A 168 -18.28 -15.99 -17.66
C TYR A 168 -17.26 -16.64 -16.72
N ASN A 169 -16.68 -17.78 -17.11
CA ASN A 169 -15.67 -18.45 -16.29
C ASN A 169 -14.41 -17.57 -16.11
N SER A 170 -14.00 -16.84 -17.15
CA SER A 170 -12.92 -15.86 -17.07
C SER A 170 -13.28 -14.67 -16.16
N LEU A 171 -14.51 -14.15 -16.24
CA LEU A 171 -15.00 -13.13 -15.32
C LEU A 171 -14.90 -13.61 -13.87
N ILE A 172 -15.42 -14.80 -13.57
CA ILE A 172 -15.37 -15.35 -12.21
C ILE A 172 -13.93 -15.50 -11.70
N ALA A 173 -12.99 -15.93 -12.55
CA ALA A 173 -11.59 -16.07 -12.16
C ALA A 173 -10.91 -14.71 -11.87
N ASP A 174 -11.19 -13.69 -12.68
CA ASP A 174 -10.66 -12.34 -12.46
C ASP A 174 -11.27 -11.71 -11.19
N LEU A 175 -12.58 -11.90 -10.98
CA LEU A 175 -13.26 -11.49 -9.74
C LEU A 175 -12.67 -12.19 -8.50
N ASP A 176 -12.42 -13.50 -8.56
CA ASP A 176 -11.80 -14.25 -7.47
C ASP A 176 -10.40 -13.72 -7.13
N THR A 177 -9.65 -13.29 -8.14
CA THR A 177 -8.32 -12.69 -7.97
C THR A 177 -8.41 -11.35 -7.21
N ALA A 178 -9.36 -10.49 -7.58
CA ALA A 178 -9.60 -9.23 -6.86
C ALA A 178 -10.11 -9.47 -5.43
N ALA A 179 -10.96 -10.49 -5.23
CA ALA A 179 -11.52 -10.83 -3.92
C ALA A 179 -10.46 -11.18 -2.87
N VAL A 180 -9.29 -11.72 -3.26
CA VAL A 180 -8.18 -12.01 -2.33
C VAL A 180 -7.70 -10.74 -1.61
N SER A 181 -7.56 -9.63 -2.33
CA SER A 181 -7.16 -8.34 -1.76
C SER A 181 -8.23 -7.80 -0.81
N LEU A 182 -9.49 -7.83 -1.23
CA LEU A 182 -10.61 -7.34 -0.43
C LEU A 182 -10.84 -8.19 0.83
N LYS A 183 -10.60 -9.51 0.74
CA LYS A 183 -10.62 -10.44 1.88
C LYS A 183 -9.52 -10.11 2.88
N SER A 184 -8.32 -9.79 2.40
CA SER A 184 -7.22 -9.38 3.27
C SER A 184 -7.55 -8.10 4.04
N LEU A 185 -8.22 -7.13 3.40
CA LEU A 185 -8.72 -5.93 4.07
C LEU A 185 -9.86 -6.23 5.06
N ARG A 186 -10.77 -7.14 4.71
CA ARG A 186 -11.83 -7.61 5.60
C ARG A 186 -11.25 -8.23 6.88
N ASP A 187 -10.28 -9.12 6.71
CA ASP A 187 -9.65 -9.85 7.82
C ASP A 187 -8.81 -8.89 8.71
N ALA A 188 -8.33 -7.77 8.13
CA ALA A 188 -7.72 -6.66 8.87
C ALA A 188 -8.75 -5.68 9.51
N GLY A 189 -10.05 -5.93 9.35
CA GLY A 189 -11.12 -5.09 9.90
C GLY A 189 -11.34 -3.76 9.17
N VAL A 190 -10.83 -3.63 7.95
CA VAL A 190 -10.89 -2.40 7.14
C VAL A 190 -12.20 -2.35 6.35
N PRO A 191 -13.11 -1.39 6.61
CA PRO A 191 -14.24 -1.14 5.74
C PRO A 191 -13.77 -0.44 4.45
N VAL A 192 -14.36 -0.82 3.31
CA VAL A 192 -13.95 -0.33 1.99
C VAL A 192 -15.14 0.27 1.26
N LEU A 193 -15.00 1.50 0.77
CA LEU A 193 -15.89 2.06 -0.24
C LEU A 193 -15.54 1.42 -1.59
N TRP A 194 -16.27 0.36 -1.95
CA TRP A 194 -16.02 -0.45 -3.14
C TRP A 194 -16.75 0.15 -4.34
N ARG A 195 -16.00 0.63 -5.32
CA ARG A 195 -16.51 1.33 -6.50
C ARG A 195 -16.18 0.52 -7.78
N PRO A 196 -16.83 -0.62 -8.06
CA PRO A 196 -16.59 -1.38 -9.28
C PRO A 196 -17.31 -0.77 -10.48
N TYR A 197 -16.84 -1.10 -11.69
CA TYR A 197 -17.56 -0.82 -12.95
C TYR A 197 -18.05 0.63 -13.10
N HIS A 198 -17.28 1.60 -12.60
CA HIS A 198 -17.59 3.02 -12.72
C HIS A 198 -17.75 3.50 -14.17
N GLU A 199 -18.39 4.65 -14.32
CA GLU A 199 -18.71 5.28 -15.60
C GLU A 199 -19.48 4.37 -16.57
N MET A 200 -20.26 3.42 -16.03
CA MET A 200 -20.97 2.41 -16.82
C MET A 200 -22.01 2.97 -17.80
N ASN A 201 -22.45 4.21 -17.63
CA ASN A 201 -23.33 4.89 -18.58
C ASN A 201 -22.57 5.47 -19.79
N GLY A 202 -21.23 5.55 -19.73
CA GLY A 202 -20.37 5.84 -20.87
C GLY A 202 -20.07 4.61 -21.72
N GLY A 203 -19.74 4.79 -23.00
CA GLY A 203 -19.46 3.69 -23.94
C GLY A 203 -17.98 3.30 -24.07
N TRP A 204 -17.10 3.89 -23.25
CA TRP A 204 -15.64 3.77 -23.37
C TRP A 204 -15.01 2.62 -22.58
N PHE A 205 -15.77 1.96 -21.71
CA PHE A 205 -15.35 0.72 -21.05
C PHE A 205 -16.13 -0.49 -21.57
N TRP A 206 -15.56 -1.69 -21.48
CA TRP A 206 -16.23 -2.89 -22.00
C TRP A 206 -17.58 -3.18 -21.33
N TRP A 207 -17.74 -2.77 -20.07
CA TRP A 207 -19.00 -2.88 -19.31
C TRP A 207 -20.01 -1.76 -19.60
N GLY A 208 -19.59 -0.71 -20.33
CA GLY A 208 -20.34 0.52 -20.52
C GLY A 208 -21.47 0.43 -21.56
N GLN A 209 -22.57 1.18 -21.35
CA GLN A 209 -23.74 1.23 -22.25
C GLN A 209 -24.33 -0.15 -22.59
N LYS A 210 -24.48 -1.00 -21.58
CA LYS A 210 -25.07 -2.34 -21.73
C LYS A 210 -26.47 -2.39 -21.16
N SER A 211 -27.42 -2.87 -21.96
CA SER A 211 -28.85 -2.91 -21.62
C SER A 211 -29.18 -3.77 -20.39
N ASN A 212 -28.31 -4.73 -20.08
CA ASN A 212 -28.39 -5.62 -18.93
C ASN A 212 -27.18 -5.47 -17.99
N PHE A 213 -26.62 -4.26 -17.84
CA PHE A 213 -25.52 -3.96 -16.92
C PHE A 213 -25.74 -4.49 -15.49
N ALA A 214 -26.98 -4.40 -14.98
CA ALA A 214 -27.32 -4.90 -13.65
C ALA A 214 -27.00 -6.40 -13.46
N ALA A 215 -27.00 -7.21 -14.52
CA ALA A 215 -26.59 -8.61 -14.44
C ALA A 215 -25.11 -8.75 -14.05
N LEU A 216 -24.22 -7.93 -14.63
CA LEU A 216 -22.79 -7.91 -14.30
C LEU A 216 -22.56 -7.46 -12.85
N TRP A 217 -23.24 -6.39 -12.43
CA TRP A 217 -23.22 -5.93 -11.04
C TRP A 217 -23.65 -7.02 -10.06
N ASN A 218 -24.76 -7.71 -10.36
CA ASN A 218 -25.29 -8.78 -9.52
C ASN A 218 -24.37 -9.99 -9.43
N ILE A 219 -23.66 -10.34 -10.51
CA ILE A 219 -22.66 -11.41 -10.50
C ILE A 219 -21.53 -11.05 -9.52
N MET A 220 -20.97 -9.84 -9.59
CA MET A 220 -19.93 -9.43 -8.65
C MET A 220 -20.46 -9.34 -7.23
N TYR A 221 -21.66 -8.78 -7.03
CA TYR A 221 -22.29 -8.70 -5.72
C TYR A 221 -22.44 -10.07 -5.07
N ASP A 222 -23.04 -11.03 -5.79
CA ASP A 222 -23.20 -12.40 -5.30
C ASP A 222 -21.85 -13.07 -5.05
N ARG A 223 -20.89 -12.93 -5.99
CA ARG A 223 -19.56 -13.52 -5.85
C ARG A 223 -18.81 -12.97 -4.63
N PHE A 224 -18.88 -11.67 -4.38
CA PHE A 224 -18.14 -11.02 -3.31
C PHE A 224 -18.83 -11.17 -1.97
N VAL A 225 -20.13 -10.90 -1.91
CA VAL A 225 -20.90 -10.92 -0.64
C VAL A 225 -21.26 -12.34 -0.24
N ASN A 226 -21.89 -13.11 -1.12
CA ASN A 226 -22.46 -14.40 -0.75
C ASN A 226 -21.42 -15.53 -0.82
N TYR A 227 -20.60 -15.55 -1.87
CA TYR A 227 -19.59 -16.61 -2.04
C TYR A 227 -18.30 -16.35 -1.23
N HIS A 228 -17.71 -15.14 -1.31
CA HIS A 228 -16.47 -14.83 -0.58
C HIS A 228 -16.68 -14.28 0.84
N GLY A 229 -17.91 -13.91 1.21
CA GLY A 229 -18.21 -13.36 2.53
C GLY A 229 -17.54 -12.00 2.78
N LEU A 230 -17.40 -11.17 1.75
CA LEU A 230 -16.81 -9.83 1.84
C LEU A 230 -17.80 -8.84 2.46
N ASN A 231 -17.95 -8.93 3.77
CA ASN A 231 -18.88 -8.10 4.53
C ASN A 231 -18.31 -6.73 4.97
N ASN A 232 -17.09 -6.40 4.58
CA ASN A 232 -16.48 -5.10 4.84
C ASN A 232 -16.73 -4.08 3.71
N LEU A 233 -17.42 -4.45 2.63
CA LEU A 233 -17.63 -3.58 1.48
C LEU A 233 -18.91 -2.75 1.63
N LEU A 234 -18.81 -1.46 1.34
CA LEU A 234 -19.94 -0.57 1.04
C LEU A 234 -19.95 -0.32 -0.47
N TRP A 235 -21.06 -0.62 -1.12
CA TRP A 235 -21.19 -0.62 -2.57
C TRP A 235 -21.47 0.79 -3.12
N VAL A 236 -20.51 1.33 -3.87
CA VAL A 236 -20.57 2.66 -4.48
C VAL A 236 -20.86 2.51 -5.98
N TRP A 237 -22.06 2.93 -6.39
CA TRP A 237 -22.44 2.99 -7.81
C TRP A 237 -22.10 4.38 -8.36
N SER A 238 -21.16 4.46 -9.31
CA SER A 238 -20.58 5.72 -9.82
C SER A 238 -20.65 5.82 -11.34
N PRO A 239 -21.77 6.28 -11.93
CA PRO A 239 -21.82 6.71 -13.32
C PRO A 239 -20.99 7.98 -13.58
N ASN A 240 -20.70 8.25 -14.85
CA ASN A 240 -20.18 9.54 -15.28
C ASN A 240 -21.30 10.58 -15.29
N ALA A 241 -20.97 11.85 -15.00
CA ALA A 241 -21.86 12.98 -15.22
C ALA A 241 -22.43 12.98 -16.65
N PRO A 242 -23.72 13.35 -16.84
CA PRO A 242 -24.32 13.38 -18.16
C PRO A 242 -23.51 14.22 -19.17
N ASN A 243 -23.16 13.61 -20.30
CA ASN A 243 -22.47 14.23 -21.43
C ASN A 243 -22.99 13.66 -22.77
N ALA A 244 -22.46 14.15 -23.90
CA ALA A 244 -22.91 13.75 -25.24
C ALA A 244 -22.69 12.26 -25.59
N TRP A 245 -21.87 11.56 -24.80
CA TRP A 245 -21.42 10.19 -25.03
C TRP A 245 -21.89 9.22 -23.94
N SER A 246 -22.72 9.69 -23.00
CA SER A 246 -23.22 8.89 -21.88
C SER A 246 -24.74 8.72 -21.95
N ASP A 247 -25.23 7.55 -21.58
CA ASP A 247 -26.64 7.30 -21.32
C ASP A 247 -27.12 8.02 -20.04
N PRO A 248 -28.45 8.25 -19.89
CA PRO A 248 -29.04 8.63 -18.62
C PRO A 248 -28.65 7.66 -17.50
N ILE A 249 -28.30 8.20 -16.34
CA ILE A 249 -27.69 7.43 -15.24
C ILE A 249 -28.61 6.32 -14.73
N GLU A 250 -29.92 6.54 -14.71
CA GLU A 250 -30.91 5.58 -14.21
C GLU A 250 -30.96 4.29 -15.03
N LYS A 251 -30.50 4.29 -16.30
CA LYS A 251 -30.50 3.09 -17.15
C LYS A 251 -29.57 1.98 -16.65
N THR A 252 -28.52 2.35 -15.91
CA THR A 252 -27.52 1.40 -15.40
C THR A 252 -27.58 1.25 -13.88
N TYR A 253 -28.62 1.78 -13.24
CA TYR A 253 -28.81 1.64 -11.79
C TYR A 253 -29.22 0.20 -11.45
N PRO A 254 -28.42 -0.55 -10.68
CA PRO A 254 -28.67 -1.98 -10.43
C PRO A 254 -29.80 -2.23 -9.42
N GLY A 255 -30.25 -1.20 -8.70
CA GLY A 255 -31.30 -1.29 -7.68
C GLY A 255 -30.83 -0.83 -6.29
N ALA A 256 -31.78 -0.33 -5.50
CA ALA A 256 -31.49 0.22 -4.17
C ALA A 256 -31.08 -0.83 -3.14
N ASP A 257 -31.36 -2.11 -3.40
CA ASP A 257 -30.97 -3.27 -2.59
C ASP A 257 -29.55 -3.78 -2.88
N LYS A 258 -28.84 -3.14 -3.83
CA LYS A 258 -27.48 -3.50 -4.23
C LYS A 258 -26.47 -2.35 -4.14
N VAL A 259 -26.91 -1.18 -3.73
CA VAL A 259 -26.11 0.05 -3.68
C VAL A 259 -26.25 0.72 -2.32
N ASP A 260 -25.12 1.00 -1.67
CA ASP A 260 -25.08 1.77 -0.42
C ASP A 260 -24.99 3.26 -0.68
N ILE A 261 -24.18 3.66 -1.68
CA ILE A 261 -23.82 5.05 -1.97
C ILE A 261 -23.92 5.28 -3.49
N LEU A 262 -24.48 6.41 -3.89
CA LEU A 262 -24.49 6.83 -5.30
C LEU A 262 -23.44 7.92 -5.50
N ALA A 263 -22.69 7.87 -6.59
CA ALA A 263 -21.66 8.85 -6.90
C ALA A 263 -21.76 9.32 -8.36
N LEU A 264 -21.10 10.43 -8.68
CA LEU A 264 -20.88 10.87 -10.05
C LEU A 264 -19.41 11.19 -10.27
N ASP A 265 -18.88 10.77 -11.41
CA ASP A 265 -17.56 11.17 -11.88
C ASP A 265 -17.75 12.47 -12.69
N ILE A 266 -17.13 13.57 -12.26
CA ILE A 266 -17.36 14.93 -12.76
C ILE A 266 -16.03 15.57 -13.16
N TYR A 267 -15.86 15.78 -14.46
CA TYR A 267 -14.66 16.37 -15.04
C TYR A 267 -14.93 17.74 -15.68
N ASP A 268 -13.87 18.43 -16.05
CA ASP A 268 -13.89 19.73 -16.74
C ASP A 268 -14.65 20.82 -16.00
N ASN A 269 -14.58 20.78 -14.66
CA ASN A 269 -15.27 21.68 -13.75
C ASN A 269 -16.81 21.75 -13.96
N ASP A 270 -17.43 20.69 -14.51
CA ASP A 270 -18.85 20.68 -14.89
C ASP A 270 -19.81 20.30 -13.74
N PHE A 271 -19.64 20.93 -12.57
CA PHE A 271 -20.44 20.68 -11.36
C PHE A 271 -21.86 21.27 -11.45
N LYS A 272 -22.68 20.83 -12.42
CA LYS A 272 -24.03 21.36 -12.66
C LYS A 272 -25.02 20.95 -11.56
N GLN A 273 -25.86 21.91 -11.15
CA GLN A 273 -26.94 21.66 -10.18
C GLN A 273 -27.94 20.59 -10.64
N SER A 274 -28.18 20.47 -11.95
CA SER A 274 -29.06 19.43 -12.51
C SER A 274 -28.53 18.03 -12.25
N TYR A 275 -27.22 17.80 -12.34
CA TYR A 275 -26.61 16.48 -12.09
C TYR A 275 -26.77 16.10 -10.62
N TYR A 276 -26.47 17.03 -9.72
CA TYR A 276 -26.67 16.88 -8.28
C TYR A 276 -28.13 16.56 -7.94
N ASN A 277 -29.10 17.33 -8.46
CA ASN A 277 -30.52 17.13 -8.18
C ASN A 277 -30.99 15.73 -8.64
N SER A 278 -30.59 15.30 -9.84
CA SER A 278 -30.94 13.97 -10.36
C SER A 278 -30.34 12.86 -9.51
N LEU A 279 -29.07 12.97 -9.10
CA LEU A 279 -28.42 11.99 -8.24
C LEU A 279 -29.07 11.89 -6.86
N VAL A 280 -29.34 13.04 -6.21
CA VAL A 280 -30.01 13.09 -4.91
C VAL A 280 -31.42 12.50 -4.97
N SER A 281 -32.16 12.79 -6.04
CA SER A 281 -33.49 12.22 -6.25
C SER A 281 -33.44 10.70 -6.41
N LEU A 282 -32.48 10.18 -7.19
CA LEU A 282 -32.30 8.74 -7.40
C LEU A 282 -31.83 8.03 -6.13
N ALA A 283 -30.96 8.68 -5.35
CA ALA A 283 -30.41 8.12 -4.11
C ALA A 283 -31.48 7.89 -3.03
N ASN A 284 -32.59 8.63 -3.08
CA ASN A 284 -33.74 8.47 -2.19
C ASN A 284 -33.36 8.32 -0.70
N GLY A 285 -32.47 9.20 -0.24
CA GLY A 285 -31.99 9.24 1.15
C GLY A 285 -30.68 8.48 1.42
N LYS A 286 -30.14 7.72 0.46
CA LYS A 286 -28.76 7.19 0.53
C LYS A 286 -27.74 8.32 0.35
N PRO A 287 -26.51 8.19 0.88
CA PRO A 287 -25.45 9.16 0.64
C PRO A 287 -25.16 9.33 -0.85
N VAL A 288 -24.87 10.58 -1.25
CA VAL A 288 -24.38 10.91 -2.59
C VAL A 288 -22.96 11.43 -2.53
N ALA A 289 -22.14 11.19 -3.55
CA ALA A 289 -20.74 11.61 -3.58
C ALA A 289 -20.27 12.07 -4.98
N ILE A 290 -19.10 12.70 -5.03
CA ILE A 290 -18.33 12.93 -6.25
C ILE A 290 -17.31 11.80 -6.31
N GLY A 291 -17.56 10.81 -7.16
CA GLY A 291 -16.78 9.57 -7.25
C GLY A 291 -15.37 9.82 -7.77
N GLU A 292 -15.26 10.72 -8.75
CA GLU A 292 -14.01 11.26 -9.28
C GLU A 292 -14.17 12.72 -9.71
N ASN A 293 -13.08 13.47 -9.63
CA ASN A 293 -13.00 14.78 -10.25
C ASN A 293 -11.58 15.14 -10.71
N GLY A 294 -11.50 15.95 -11.78
CA GLY A 294 -10.26 16.57 -12.24
C GLY A 294 -9.97 17.87 -11.50
N GLU A 295 -10.78 18.90 -11.75
CA GLU A 295 -10.78 20.17 -11.03
C GLU A 295 -11.45 19.99 -9.66
N MET A 296 -10.90 20.57 -8.61
CA MET A 296 -11.49 20.55 -7.27
C MET A 296 -12.76 21.40 -7.27
N PRO A 297 -13.90 20.87 -6.78
CA PRO A 297 -15.13 21.66 -6.68
C PRO A 297 -14.97 22.81 -5.69
N ASP A 298 -15.61 23.95 -5.96
CA ASP A 298 -15.64 25.08 -5.03
C ASP A 298 -16.41 24.71 -3.75
N PRO A 299 -15.76 24.64 -2.57
CA PRO A 299 -16.44 24.31 -1.31
C PRO A 299 -17.59 25.26 -0.95
N SER A 300 -17.56 26.50 -1.45
CA SER A 300 -18.62 27.48 -1.24
C SER A 300 -19.89 27.08 -1.99
N VAL A 301 -19.75 26.63 -3.24
CA VAL A 301 -20.87 26.10 -4.05
C VAL A 301 -21.40 24.82 -3.42
N LEU A 302 -20.50 23.91 -3.01
CA LEU A 302 -20.86 22.68 -2.32
C LEU A 302 -21.69 22.98 -1.07
N SER A 303 -21.24 23.87 -0.20
CA SER A 303 -21.95 24.20 1.04
C SER A 303 -23.31 24.89 0.81
N ALA A 304 -23.44 25.68 -0.26
CA ALA A 304 -24.64 26.49 -0.51
C ALA A 304 -25.74 25.73 -1.25
N SER A 305 -25.40 25.00 -2.32
CA SER A 305 -26.42 24.41 -3.22
C SER A 305 -26.23 22.92 -3.53
N GLN A 306 -25.08 22.33 -3.23
CA GLN A 306 -24.77 20.91 -3.50
C GLN A 306 -24.35 20.15 -2.23
N ASN A 307 -24.97 20.51 -1.10
CA ASN A 307 -24.48 20.17 0.22
C ASN A 307 -24.63 18.69 0.62
N LYS A 308 -25.35 17.88 -0.15
CA LYS A 308 -25.52 16.45 0.14
C LYS A 308 -24.35 15.57 -0.27
N TYR A 309 -23.39 16.09 -1.05
CA TYR A 309 -22.17 15.35 -1.35
C TYR A 309 -21.34 15.08 -0.09
N VAL A 310 -21.09 13.81 0.20
CA VAL A 310 -20.41 13.37 1.44
C VAL A 310 -18.90 13.19 1.27
N PHE A 311 -18.42 12.94 0.06
CA PHE A 311 -17.00 12.95 -0.28
C PHE A 311 -16.80 13.42 -1.72
N MET A 312 -15.57 13.86 -2.00
CA MET A 312 -15.00 13.99 -3.34
C MET A 312 -13.70 13.21 -3.42
N MET A 313 -13.29 12.79 -4.61
CA MET A 313 -12.03 12.09 -4.80
C MET A 313 -11.31 12.60 -6.05
N ASN A 314 -10.24 13.37 -5.85
CA ASN A 314 -9.50 13.91 -6.96
C ASN A 314 -8.68 12.83 -7.67
N TRP A 315 -8.70 12.82 -9.01
CA TRP A 315 -8.11 11.75 -9.81
C TRP A 315 -6.60 11.90 -9.99
N GLY A 316 -5.80 11.16 -9.21
CA GLY A 316 -4.37 10.97 -9.42
C GLY A 316 -3.63 12.24 -9.84
N LYS A 317 -3.06 12.21 -11.04
CA LYS A 317 -2.27 13.32 -11.61
C LYS A 317 -3.04 14.61 -11.85
N LEU A 318 -4.36 14.55 -11.98
CA LEU A 318 -5.18 15.74 -12.15
C LEU A 318 -5.16 16.65 -10.92
N LEU A 319 -4.69 16.14 -9.77
CA LEU A 319 -4.37 16.95 -8.60
C LEU A 319 -3.51 18.14 -8.98
N ASN A 320 -2.43 17.93 -9.73
CA ASN A 320 -1.51 19.00 -10.10
C ASN A 320 -1.69 19.46 -11.55
N GLU A 321 -2.24 18.64 -12.44
CA GLU A 321 -2.50 19.04 -13.83
C GLU A 321 -3.70 20.00 -13.97
N LYS A 322 -4.71 19.88 -13.09
CA LYS A 322 -5.94 20.67 -13.16
C LYS A 322 -6.13 21.65 -11.99
N ASN A 323 -5.32 21.56 -10.94
CA ASN A 323 -5.46 22.43 -9.77
C ASN A 323 -4.14 23.12 -9.41
N THR A 324 -4.21 24.43 -9.21
CA THR A 324 -3.07 25.19 -8.68
C THR A 324 -2.84 24.86 -7.20
N ALA A 325 -1.62 25.05 -6.70
CA ALA A 325 -1.32 24.88 -5.28
C ALA A 325 -2.25 25.71 -4.37
N SER A 326 -2.62 26.92 -4.79
CA SER A 326 -3.60 27.76 -4.09
C SER A 326 -4.99 27.14 -4.09
N THR A 327 -5.43 26.53 -5.20
CA THR A 327 -6.73 25.83 -5.28
C THR A 327 -6.77 24.67 -4.31
N ILE A 328 -5.72 23.82 -4.31
CA ILE A 328 -5.59 22.69 -3.39
C ILE A 328 -5.63 23.17 -1.95
N LYS A 329 -4.81 24.17 -1.61
CA LYS A 329 -4.74 24.70 -0.26
C LYS A 329 -6.05 25.33 0.19
N ASN A 330 -6.72 26.08 -0.69
CA ASN A 330 -8.02 26.70 -0.39
C ASN A 330 -9.09 25.65 -0.17
N PHE A 331 -9.15 24.61 -1.00
CA PHE A 331 -10.09 23.50 -0.83
C PHE A 331 -9.88 22.80 0.51
N MET A 332 -8.63 22.43 0.82
CA MET A 332 -8.29 21.67 2.04
C MET A 332 -8.48 22.48 3.33
N ASN A 333 -8.24 23.80 3.30
CA ASN A 333 -8.43 24.67 4.48
C ASN A 333 -9.86 25.24 4.60
N HIS A 334 -10.76 24.93 3.68
CA HIS A 334 -12.11 25.46 3.74
C HIS A 334 -12.91 24.77 4.85
N SER A 335 -13.66 25.55 5.65
CA SER A 335 -14.42 25.04 6.81
C SER A 335 -15.50 23.99 6.50
N TYR A 336 -15.88 23.84 5.23
CA TYR A 336 -16.83 22.82 4.76
C TYR A 336 -16.14 21.51 4.33
N THR A 337 -14.83 21.55 4.11
CA THR A 337 -14.01 20.39 3.75
C THR A 337 -13.49 19.74 5.02
N LEU A 338 -13.59 18.41 5.08
CA LEU A 338 -13.08 17.61 6.18
C LEU A 338 -11.81 16.88 5.73
N THR A 339 -10.68 17.27 6.29
CA THR A 339 -9.41 16.54 6.19
C THR A 339 -9.39 15.34 7.14
N ARG A 340 -8.38 14.46 7.07
CA ARG A 340 -8.33 13.26 7.92
C ARG A 340 -8.43 13.59 9.40
N ASP A 341 -7.65 14.57 9.85
CA ASP A 341 -7.55 14.87 11.27
C ASP A 341 -8.85 15.55 11.76
N GLU A 342 -9.49 16.37 10.92
CA GLU A 342 -10.82 16.95 11.19
C GLU A 342 -11.92 15.88 11.18
N TYR A 343 -11.87 14.95 10.21
CA TYR A 343 -12.76 13.79 10.14
C TYR A 343 -12.68 12.97 11.42
N ILE A 344 -11.48 12.63 11.91
CA ILE A 344 -11.28 11.86 13.14
C ILE A 344 -11.94 12.58 14.32
N ASN A 345 -11.67 13.87 14.48
CA ASN A 345 -12.24 14.66 15.58
C ASN A 345 -13.78 14.69 15.54
N VAL A 346 -14.36 14.86 14.35
CA VAL A 346 -15.81 14.88 14.15
C VAL A 346 -16.44 13.49 14.33
N ALA A 347 -15.78 12.44 13.83
CA ALA A 347 -16.23 11.05 13.95
C ALA A 347 -16.23 10.61 15.42
N GLU A 348 -15.20 10.95 16.19
CA GLU A 348 -15.14 10.69 17.63
C GLU A 348 -16.24 11.44 18.39
N ALA A 349 -16.47 12.71 18.07
CA ALA A 349 -17.54 13.51 18.68
C ALA A 349 -18.95 12.95 18.36
N ALA A 350 -19.19 12.52 17.12
CA ALA A 350 -20.45 11.90 16.71
C ALA A 350 -20.72 10.57 17.43
N LEU A 351 -19.68 9.77 17.71
CA LEU A 351 -19.80 8.54 18.47
C LEU A 351 -20.01 8.80 19.98
N ALA A 352 -19.44 9.89 20.51
CA ALA A 352 -19.60 10.30 21.89
C ALA A 352 -20.99 10.89 22.18
N ALA A 353 -21.64 11.54 21.21
CA ALA A 353 -22.99 12.08 21.34
C ALA A 353 -24.11 11.11 21.00
N LYS A 354 -23.86 9.81 21.15
CA LYS A 354 -24.95 8.85 21.28
C LYS A 354 -25.90 9.38 22.37
N PRO A 355 -27.20 9.58 22.09
CA PRO A 355 -28.15 9.91 23.14
C PRO A 355 -28.04 8.86 24.23
N ALA A 356 -28.08 9.29 25.50
CA ALA A 356 -28.26 8.37 26.62
C ALA A 356 -29.34 7.37 26.23
N ALA A 357 -29.05 6.08 26.42
CA ALA A 357 -29.97 5.01 26.11
C ALA A 357 -31.36 5.39 26.61
N THR A 358 -32.31 5.49 25.68
CA THR A 358 -33.73 5.52 26.00
C THR A 358 -33.99 4.36 26.97
N PRO A 359 -34.66 4.58 28.12
CA PRO A 359 -34.82 3.54 29.12
C PRO A 359 -35.41 2.30 28.44
N THR A 360 -34.81 1.16 28.76
CA THR A 360 -35.30 -0.17 28.42
C THR A 360 -36.83 -0.17 28.46
N PRO A 361 -37.53 -0.54 27.37
CA PRO A 361 -38.97 -0.67 27.42
C PRO A 361 -39.33 -1.60 28.57
N ALA A 362 -40.24 -1.14 29.44
CA ALA A 362 -40.75 -1.93 30.54
C ALA A 362 -41.14 -3.33 30.03
N ALA A 363 -40.72 -4.36 30.78
CA ALA A 363 -41.04 -5.74 30.49
C ALA A 363 -42.55 -5.87 30.21
N MET A 364 -42.89 -6.24 28.97
CA MET A 364 -44.25 -6.69 28.68
C MET A 364 -44.48 -8.05 29.37
N PRO A 365 -45.71 -8.29 29.87
CA PRO A 365 -46.00 -9.39 30.75
C PRO A 365 -45.86 -10.73 30.04
N THR A 366 -45.29 -11.68 30.78
CA THR A 366 -45.15 -13.09 30.46
C THR A 366 -46.52 -13.69 30.09
N PRO A 367 -46.68 -14.41 28.97
CA PRO A 367 -47.88 -15.21 28.76
C PRO A 367 -47.85 -16.38 29.75
N THR A 368 -48.76 -16.33 30.71
CA THR A 368 -49.07 -17.40 31.65
C THR A 368 -49.53 -18.64 30.88
N VAL A 369 -48.83 -19.75 31.05
CA VAL A 369 -49.37 -21.09 30.78
C VAL A 369 -49.12 -21.96 31.99
N THR A 370 -50.21 -22.39 32.61
CA THR A 370 -50.30 -23.47 33.61
C THR A 370 -51.78 -23.92 33.61
N PRO A 371 -52.15 -25.18 33.91
CA PRO A 371 -51.40 -26.44 33.98
C PRO A 371 -52.01 -27.55 33.08
N THR A 372 -51.29 -28.65 32.85
CA THR A 372 -51.91 -29.95 32.53
C THR A 372 -51.43 -30.99 33.56
N PRO A 373 -52.30 -31.90 34.04
CA PRO A 373 -52.10 -32.65 35.27
C PRO A 373 -51.32 -33.96 35.09
N ALA A 374 -50.84 -34.46 36.23
CA ALA A 374 -50.14 -35.72 36.42
C ALA A 374 -51.05 -36.95 36.33
N ALA A 375 -50.48 -38.10 35.90
CA ALA A 375 -50.42 -39.33 36.69
C ALA A 375 -49.55 -40.42 36.01
N THR A 376 -48.63 -40.98 36.78
CA THR A 376 -47.79 -42.19 36.56
C THR A 376 -48.61 -43.47 36.90
N PRO A 377 -48.14 -44.76 36.76
CA PRO A 377 -46.86 -45.37 37.21
C PRO A 377 -46.20 -46.24 36.11
N ALA A 378 -45.07 -46.96 36.21
CA ALA A 378 -43.85 -47.08 37.01
C ALA A 378 -43.23 -48.46 36.65
N LEU A 379 -41.90 -48.59 36.61
CA LEU A 379 -41.08 -49.76 37.03
C LEU A 379 -39.61 -49.39 36.74
N ALA A 380 -38.93 -48.77 37.71
CA ALA A 380 -38.06 -49.39 38.73
C ALA A 380 -36.62 -49.63 38.24
N ALA A 381 -35.72 -48.73 38.66
CA ALA A 381 -34.28 -48.94 38.69
C ALA A 381 -33.84 -49.08 40.16
N PRO A 382 -32.98 -50.04 40.52
CA PRO A 382 -32.35 -50.05 41.84
C PRO A 382 -31.03 -49.27 41.84
N ALA A 383 -30.75 -48.68 43.00
CA ALA A 383 -29.55 -47.90 43.34
C ALA A 383 -28.50 -48.81 44.06
N PRO A 384 -27.34 -48.30 44.54
CA PRO A 384 -26.01 -48.87 44.28
C PRO A 384 -25.36 -49.57 45.49
N THR A 385 -24.24 -50.28 45.29
CA THR A 385 -23.22 -50.47 46.34
C THR A 385 -21.83 -50.76 45.76
N ALA A 386 -20.82 -50.47 46.58
CA ALA A 386 -19.42 -50.17 46.28
C ALA A 386 -18.49 -51.35 45.90
N THR A 387 -17.33 -50.94 45.37
CA THR A 387 -16.05 -51.62 45.05
C THR A 387 -15.70 -52.92 45.80
N PRO A 388 -14.97 -53.85 45.14
CA PRO A 388 -13.52 -53.94 45.42
C PRO A 388 -12.60 -54.20 44.21
N LYS A 389 -11.35 -53.78 44.42
CA LYS A 389 -10.07 -53.94 43.69
C LYS A 389 -9.85 -55.30 42.97
N PRO A 390 -9.18 -55.31 41.79
CA PRO A 390 -8.46 -56.49 41.32
C PRO A 390 -6.93 -56.30 41.30
N SER A 391 -6.24 -57.41 41.57
CA SER A 391 -4.79 -57.66 41.53
C SER A 391 -4.55 -58.83 40.57
N ALA A 392 -3.47 -58.73 39.77
CA ALA A 392 -2.75 -59.78 39.00
C ALA A 392 -3.53 -60.52 37.89
N THR A 393 -3.04 -60.83 36.68
CA THR A 393 -1.85 -60.51 35.86
C THR A 393 -2.23 -60.92 34.41
N PRO A 394 -1.98 -60.11 33.36
CA PRO A 394 -2.10 -60.58 31.97
C PRO A 394 -0.76 -61.05 31.38
N THR A 395 -0.83 -62.18 30.68
CA THR A 395 0.21 -62.73 29.80
C THR A 395 0.58 -61.73 28.70
N ALA A 396 1.88 -61.66 28.38
CA ALA A 396 2.53 -60.58 27.63
C ALA A 396 1.95 -60.32 26.22
N VAL A 397 1.47 -59.09 26.03
CA VAL A 397 1.31 -58.38 24.76
C VAL A 397 2.62 -57.62 24.51
N PRO A 398 3.20 -57.59 23.29
CA PRO A 398 4.40 -56.80 23.04
C PRO A 398 4.11 -55.33 23.34
N ALA A 399 5.00 -54.71 24.11
CA ALA A 399 4.86 -53.35 24.60
C ALA A 399 4.57 -52.35 23.46
N PRO A 400 3.70 -51.34 23.67
CA PRO A 400 3.63 -50.21 22.76
C PRO A 400 5.00 -49.55 22.68
N GLU A 401 5.48 -49.33 21.47
CA GLU A 401 6.73 -48.61 21.21
C GLU A 401 6.72 -47.29 21.99
N SER A 402 7.79 -47.09 22.77
CA SER A 402 8.07 -45.87 23.52
C SER A 402 7.97 -44.66 22.58
N ILE A 403 6.93 -43.84 22.76
CA ILE A 403 6.86 -42.51 22.14
C ILE A 403 8.06 -41.73 22.69
N ALA A 404 9.07 -41.52 21.87
CA ALA A 404 10.24 -40.76 22.27
C ALA A 404 9.80 -39.34 22.64
N ASN A 405 10.09 -38.92 23.86
CA ASN A 405 9.80 -37.56 24.32
C ASN A 405 10.42 -36.56 23.33
N PRO A 406 9.68 -35.52 22.90
CA PRO A 406 10.22 -34.50 22.01
C PRO A 406 11.44 -33.85 22.65
N VAL A 407 12.58 -33.94 21.98
CA VAL A 407 13.84 -33.35 22.45
C VAL A 407 13.90 -31.93 21.93
N THR A 408 14.16 -31.00 22.84
CA THR A 408 14.42 -29.61 22.46
C THR A 408 15.91 -29.49 22.13
N VAL A 409 16.23 -29.10 20.90
CA VAL A 409 17.60 -28.91 20.42
C VAL A 409 17.87 -27.44 20.15
N ASN A 410 19.12 -27.00 20.30
CA ASN A 410 19.50 -25.60 20.09
C ASN A 410 19.38 -25.19 18.61
N GLY A 411 18.87 -23.99 18.34
CA GLY A 411 18.77 -23.37 17.01
C GLY A 411 17.35 -23.26 16.46
N LEU A 412 17.23 -22.66 15.28
CA LEU A 412 16.01 -22.46 14.49
C LEU A 412 16.13 -23.22 13.17
N GLN A 413 14.99 -23.63 12.60
CA GLN A 413 14.94 -24.08 11.22
C GLN A 413 14.88 -22.86 10.30
N ALA A 414 15.92 -22.65 9.47
CA ALA A 414 16.01 -21.62 8.46
C ALA A 414 15.64 -22.19 7.09
N GLN A 415 14.72 -21.53 6.39
CA GLN A 415 14.28 -21.86 5.04
C GLN A 415 14.54 -20.66 4.13
N TYR A 416 15.27 -20.87 3.03
CA TYR A 416 15.58 -19.84 2.04
C TYR A 416 14.85 -20.11 0.74
N TYR A 417 14.43 -19.05 0.08
CA TYR A 417 13.64 -19.07 -1.15
C TYR A 417 14.32 -18.19 -2.20
N ALA A 418 14.39 -18.68 -3.44
CA ALA A 418 14.90 -17.93 -4.59
C ALA A 418 13.86 -16.93 -5.15
N ASN A 419 13.17 -16.24 -4.26
CA ASN A 419 12.23 -15.15 -4.52
C ASN A 419 12.03 -14.36 -3.22
N MET A 420 11.57 -13.11 -3.27
CA MET A 420 11.35 -12.26 -2.09
C MET A 420 10.05 -12.57 -1.31
N THR A 421 9.26 -13.52 -1.77
CA THR A 421 7.85 -13.67 -1.35
C THR A 421 7.60 -14.86 -0.41
N LEU A 422 8.65 -15.59 -0.02
CA LEU A 422 8.57 -16.83 0.77
C LEU A 422 7.64 -17.88 0.13
N SER A 423 7.55 -17.89 -1.21
CA SER A 423 6.63 -18.75 -1.95
C SER A 423 7.34 -19.97 -2.56
N GLY A 424 6.57 -21.04 -2.76
CA GLY A 424 7.06 -22.32 -3.29
C GLY A 424 7.82 -23.16 -2.27
N SER A 425 8.55 -24.17 -2.76
CA SER A 425 9.44 -24.97 -1.93
C SER A 425 10.73 -24.19 -1.64
N PRO A 426 11.26 -24.22 -0.41
CA PRO A 426 12.54 -23.60 -0.12
C PRO A 426 13.67 -24.27 -0.91
N VAL A 427 14.57 -23.45 -1.46
CA VAL A 427 15.75 -23.91 -2.21
C VAL A 427 16.90 -24.34 -1.30
N LEU A 428 16.85 -23.93 -0.02
CA LEU A 428 17.77 -24.36 1.03
C LEU A 428 17.02 -24.42 2.36
N VAL A 429 17.21 -25.51 3.11
CA VAL A 429 16.73 -25.67 4.50
C VAL A 429 17.91 -26.08 5.37
N ARG A 430 18.17 -25.36 6.47
CA ARG A 430 19.26 -25.68 7.40
C ARG A 430 18.93 -25.25 8.82
N SER A 431 19.74 -25.70 9.78
CA SER A 431 19.64 -25.25 11.18
C SER A 431 20.56 -24.05 11.41
N GLU A 432 20.06 -23.04 12.10
CA GLU A 432 20.82 -21.84 12.46
C GLU A 432 20.56 -21.43 13.90
N ASP A 433 21.62 -21.17 14.65
CA ASP A 433 21.55 -20.79 16.06
C ASP A 433 21.73 -19.28 16.28
N LYS A 434 21.68 -18.48 15.22
CA LYS A 434 21.76 -17.02 15.30
C LYS A 434 21.01 -16.36 14.16
N ILE A 435 20.50 -15.15 14.40
CA ILE A 435 19.99 -14.25 13.37
C ILE A 435 20.81 -12.95 13.44
N ASP A 436 22.02 -13.01 12.90
CA ASP A 436 22.99 -11.90 12.79
C ASP A 436 23.82 -12.13 11.52
N MET A 437 23.23 -11.76 10.40
CA MET A 437 23.69 -12.05 9.05
C MET A 437 24.06 -10.75 8.34
N ASN A 438 25.20 -10.77 7.66
CA ASN A 438 25.61 -9.73 6.74
C ASN A 438 26.22 -10.41 5.52
N TRP A 439 25.38 -10.63 4.52
CA TRP A 439 25.81 -11.18 3.24
C TRP A 439 26.32 -10.06 2.32
N GLY A 440 26.01 -8.79 2.61
CA GLY A 440 26.30 -7.68 1.70
C GLY A 440 25.70 -7.99 0.33
N LYS A 441 26.45 -7.78 -0.73
CA LYS A 441 26.01 -8.12 -2.10
C LYS A 441 26.16 -9.59 -2.48
N LEU A 442 26.39 -10.48 -1.51
CA LEU A 442 26.61 -11.90 -1.74
C LEU A 442 25.35 -12.71 -1.39
N SER A 443 25.35 -13.97 -1.79
CA SER A 443 24.27 -14.91 -1.51
C SER A 443 24.44 -15.61 -0.15
N PRO A 444 23.33 -15.92 0.57
CA PRO A 444 23.35 -16.82 1.72
C PRO A 444 23.90 -18.23 1.44
N ALA A 445 23.83 -18.69 0.18
CA ALA A 445 24.40 -19.93 -0.31
C ALA A 445 24.52 -19.89 -1.85
N SER A 446 25.69 -19.46 -2.33
CA SER A 446 26.01 -19.35 -3.76
C SER A 446 25.63 -20.63 -4.53
N GLY A 447 24.91 -20.47 -5.63
CA GLY A 447 24.44 -21.56 -6.50
C GLY A 447 23.07 -22.14 -6.15
N SER A 448 22.51 -21.82 -4.98
CA SER A 448 21.15 -22.26 -4.57
C SER A 448 20.23 -21.10 -4.20
N VAL A 449 20.78 -20.08 -3.52
CA VAL A 449 20.08 -18.83 -3.22
C VAL A 449 20.68 -17.72 -4.10
N PRO A 450 19.88 -16.87 -4.76
CA PRO A 450 20.35 -15.68 -5.47
C PRO A 450 21.08 -14.67 -4.55
N SER A 451 21.89 -13.77 -5.11
CA SER A 451 22.50 -12.66 -4.37
C SER A 451 21.50 -11.57 -4.00
N ASP A 452 20.53 -11.36 -4.89
CA ASP A 452 19.43 -10.40 -4.78
C ASP A 452 18.11 -11.13 -5.03
N TYR A 453 16.98 -10.56 -4.64
CA TYR A 453 15.64 -11.12 -4.87
C TYR A 453 15.40 -12.45 -4.16
N PHE A 454 15.93 -12.65 -2.96
CA PHE A 454 15.70 -13.84 -2.16
C PHE A 454 14.89 -13.54 -0.88
N SER A 455 14.38 -14.57 -0.22
CA SER A 455 13.78 -14.43 1.11
C SER A 455 14.15 -15.59 2.01
N ALA A 456 14.01 -15.37 3.32
CA ALA A 456 14.33 -16.34 4.34
C ALA A 456 13.28 -16.34 5.45
N ARG A 457 12.94 -17.52 5.96
CA ARG A 457 12.07 -17.72 7.13
C ARG A 457 12.79 -18.58 8.16
N TRP A 458 12.87 -18.10 9.39
CA TRP A 458 13.30 -18.86 10.55
C TRP A 458 12.09 -19.22 11.40
N THR A 459 11.92 -20.51 11.68
CA THR A 459 10.88 -21.04 12.59
C THR A 459 11.50 -21.85 13.71
N GLY A 460 11.00 -21.66 14.93
CA GLY A 460 11.41 -22.43 16.10
C GLY A 460 10.81 -21.83 17.36
N LYS A 461 11.59 -21.81 18.44
CA LYS A 461 11.18 -21.28 19.73
C LYS A 461 12.25 -20.35 20.29
N ILE A 462 11.83 -19.39 21.09
CA ILE A 462 12.70 -18.47 21.84
C ILE A 462 12.43 -18.58 23.35
N LYS A 463 13.49 -18.52 24.17
CA LYS A 463 13.41 -18.61 25.63
C LYS A 463 14.00 -17.36 26.29
N PRO A 464 13.19 -16.47 26.89
CA PRO A 464 13.67 -15.33 27.66
C PRO A 464 14.16 -15.75 29.04
N ASN A 465 15.14 -15.02 29.58
CA ASN A 465 15.69 -15.26 30.92
C ASN A 465 14.93 -14.52 32.04
N TYR A 466 14.13 -13.52 31.70
CA TYR A 466 13.42 -12.67 32.65
C TYR A 466 11.92 -12.63 32.34
N SER A 467 11.09 -12.45 33.37
CA SER A 467 9.65 -12.25 33.23
C SER A 467 9.35 -10.75 33.13
N GLU A 468 9.49 -10.18 31.93
CA GLU A 468 9.46 -8.74 31.69
C GLU A 468 8.84 -8.43 30.32
N THR A 469 8.52 -7.16 30.08
CA THR A 469 8.30 -6.68 28.72
C THR A 469 9.63 -6.63 27.98
N TYR A 470 9.76 -7.44 26.94
CA TYR A 470 10.89 -7.42 26.03
C TYR A 470 10.61 -6.47 24.87
N THR A 471 11.59 -5.64 24.53
CA THR A 471 11.65 -4.92 23.26
C THR A 471 12.52 -5.72 22.31
N PHE A 472 11.94 -6.24 21.25
CA PHE A 472 12.70 -6.80 20.13
C PHE A 472 13.09 -5.67 19.19
N TYR A 473 14.28 -5.77 18.62
CA TYR A 473 14.77 -4.89 17.57
C TYR A 473 15.24 -5.72 16.38
N THR A 474 15.04 -5.23 15.17
CA THR A 474 15.66 -5.77 13.97
C THR A 474 16.44 -4.69 13.27
N ALA A 475 17.63 -4.98 12.77
CA ALA A 475 18.30 -4.14 11.79
C ALA A 475 18.37 -4.95 10.49
N SER A 476 17.58 -4.56 9.49
CA SER A 476 17.51 -5.26 8.20
C SER A 476 17.60 -4.28 7.04
N ASP A 477 18.30 -4.67 5.98
CA ASP A 477 18.04 -4.15 4.64
C ASP A 477 16.79 -4.86 4.10
N ASP A 478 15.90 -4.12 3.49
CA ASP A 478 14.62 -4.62 2.99
C ASP A 478 13.73 -5.28 4.07
N GLY A 479 12.83 -6.16 3.64
CA GLY A 479 11.67 -6.54 4.42
C GLY A 479 12.02 -7.41 5.62
N ILE A 480 11.39 -7.11 6.76
CA ILE A 480 11.53 -7.90 7.99
C ILE A 480 10.20 -7.99 8.75
N ARG A 481 9.90 -9.18 9.25
CA ARG A 481 8.78 -9.45 10.18
C ARG A 481 9.24 -10.35 11.32
N VAL A 482 8.73 -10.08 12.52
CA VAL A 482 8.97 -10.91 13.72
C VAL A 482 7.62 -11.20 14.37
N CYS A 483 7.32 -12.48 14.57
CA CYS A 483 6.12 -12.97 15.26
C CYS A 483 6.51 -13.88 16.44
N ILE A 484 5.84 -13.71 17.57
CA ILE A 484 6.03 -14.49 18.79
C ILE A 484 4.67 -15.02 19.28
N ASP A 485 4.53 -16.34 19.46
CA ASP A 485 3.25 -17.03 19.73
C ASP A 485 2.14 -16.61 18.74
N GLY A 486 2.48 -16.43 17.46
CA GLY A 486 1.56 -15.97 16.41
C GLY A 486 1.20 -14.48 16.45
N LYS A 487 1.68 -13.71 17.44
CA LYS A 487 1.50 -12.26 17.52
C LYS A 487 2.64 -11.54 16.79
N THR A 488 2.31 -10.69 15.83
CA THR A 488 3.29 -9.83 15.15
C THR A 488 3.84 -8.77 16.10
N VAL A 489 5.15 -8.78 16.30
CA VAL A 489 5.90 -7.84 17.15
C VAL A 489 6.55 -6.75 16.29
N ILE A 490 7.12 -7.11 15.14
CA ILE A 490 7.68 -6.17 14.16
C ILE A 490 7.11 -6.51 12.79
N ASP A 491 6.63 -5.49 12.07
CA ASP A 491 6.15 -5.62 10.69
C ASP A 491 6.65 -4.47 9.82
N SER A 492 7.72 -4.73 9.07
CA SER A 492 8.37 -3.78 8.16
C SER A 492 8.67 -4.47 6.85
N TRP A 493 7.62 -4.94 6.16
CA TRP A 493 7.70 -5.74 4.93
C TRP A 493 7.67 -4.88 3.66
N TYR A 494 8.64 -3.98 3.52
CA TYR A 494 8.81 -3.10 2.35
C TYR A 494 10.30 -2.80 2.15
N ASN A 495 10.67 -2.33 0.95
CA ASN A 495 12.06 -2.04 0.62
C ASN A 495 12.57 -0.87 1.45
N GLN A 496 13.71 -1.03 2.07
CA GLN A 496 14.29 -0.06 2.98
C GLN A 496 15.78 -0.31 3.06
N SER A 497 16.58 0.73 3.27
CA SER A 497 17.98 0.51 3.65
C SER A 497 18.03 -0.16 5.03
N GLY A 498 19.20 -0.69 5.40
CA GLY A 498 19.53 -1.14 6.75
C GLY A 498 18.97 -0.31 7.91
N THR A 499 17.73 -0.57 8.31
CA THR A 499 17.01 0.28 9.25
C THR A 499 16.64 -0.52 10.48
N GLU A 500 16.76 0.12 11.64
CA GLU A 500 16.28 -0.46 12.87
C GLU A 500 14.75 -0.33 13.00
N ARG A 501 14.10 -1.44 13.38
CA ARG A 501 12.69 -1.50 13.76
C ARG A 501 12.60 -2.11 15.14
N SER A 502 11.55 -1.81 15.88
CA SER A 502 11.34 -2.39 17.21
C SER A 502 9.88 -2.62 17.53
N GLY A 503 9.64 -3.53 18.46
CA GLY A 503 8.32 -3.84 18.98
C GLY A 503 8.40 -4.52 20.33
N THR A 504 7.32 -4.46 21.12
CA THR A 504 7.33 -4.95 22.51
C THR A 504 6.36 -6.10 22.73
N ILE A 505 6.74 -7.03 23.62
CA ILE A 505 5.89 -8.14 24.06
C ILE A 505 6.25 -8.55 25.49
N ALA A 506 5.23 -8.85 26.31
CA ALA A 506 5.42 -9.38 27.65
C ALA A 506 5.75 -10.87 27.59
N LEU A 507 6.87 -11.28 28.19
CA LEU A 507 7.30 -12.67 28.24
C LEU A 507 7.59 -13.11 29.68
N GLN A 508 7.57 -14.42 29.90
CA GLN A 508 7.84 -15.10 31.17
C GLN A 508 9.17 -15.85 31.10
N ALA A 509 10.03 -15.64 32.09
CA ALA A 509 11.32 -16.31 32.20
C ALA A 509 11.20 -17.83 32.07
N GLY A 510 12.09 -18.43 31.28
CA GLY A 510 12.20 -19.87 31.15
C GLY A 510 11.13 -20.55 30.28
N ARG A 511 10.05 -19.84 29.91
CA ARG A 511 9.02 -20.36 29.00
C ARG A 511 9.51 -20.29 27.55
N LEU A 512 9.24 -21.34 26.77
CA LEU A 512 9.45 -21.33 25.33
C LEU A 512 8.24 -20.68 24.63
N TYR A 513 8.52 -19.76 23.72
CA TYR A 513 7.55 -19.11 22.85
C TYR A 513 7.82 -19.49 21.40
N ASP A 514 6.80 -19.72 20.59
CA ASP A 514 6.97 -19.91 19.15
C ASP A 514 7.53 -18.65 18.53
N LEU A 515 8.59 -18.77 17.73
CA LEU A 515 9.24 -17.67 17.04
C LEU A 515 9.16 -17.91 15.53
N THR A 516 8.69 -16.90 14.81
CA THR A 516 8.83 -16.81 13.36
C THR A 516 9.49 -15.48 13.00
N VAL A 517 10.59 -15.54 12.26
CA VAL A 517 11.25 -14.36 11.67
C VAL A 517 11.25 -14.54 10.17
N GLU A 518 10.85 -13.51 9.44
CA GLU A 518 10.76 -13.53 7.98
C GLU A 518 11.52 -12.33 7.43
N TYR A 519 12.30 -12.55 6.38
CA TYR A 519 13.14 -11.56 5.74
C TYR A 519 13.04 -11.67 4.22
N TYR A 520 13.15 -10.56 3.51
CA TYR A 520 13.51 -10.60 2.10
C TYR A 520 14.60 -9.59 1.78
N ASP A 521 15.38 -9.94 0.77
CA ASP A 521 16.33 -9.05 0.12
C ASP A 521 15.85 -8.76 -1.30
N ASN A 522 15.67 -7.49 -1.63
CA ASN A 522 15.32 -7.06 -2.98
C ASN A 522 16.57 -6.97 -3.84
N THR A 523 17.40 -5.97 -3.55
CA THR A 523 18.63 -5.69 -4.29
C THR A 523 19.62 -4.96 -3.40
N GLY A 524 20.90 -5.22 -3.54
CA GLY A 524 21.94 -4.48 -2.84
C GLY A 524 22.50 -5.26 -1.68
N ASP A 525 22.59 -4.62 -0.51
CA ASP A 525 23.21 -5.25 0.66
C ASP A 525 22.19 -6.08 1.43
N ALA A 526 22.36 -7.40 1.44
CA ALA A 526 21.57 -8.29 2.25
C ALA A 526 22.13 -8.39 3.67
N LYS A 527 21.40 -7.85 4.66
CA LYS A 527 21.77 -7.92 6.08
C LYS A 527 20.53 -7.99 6.97
N LEU A 528 20.66 -8.76 8.05
CA LEU A 528 19.61 -8.93 9.04
C LEU A 528 20.23 -9.22 10.41
N ARG A 529 19.81 -8.48 11.44
CA ARG A 529 20.14 -8.78 12.84
C ARG A 529 18.89 -8.71 13.71
N LEU A 530 18.66 -9.74 14.53
CA LEU A 530 17.63 -9.76 15.58
C LEU A 530 18.28 -9.49 16.95
N MET A 531 17.76 -8.49 17.65
CA MET A 531 18.21 -8.05 18.96
C MET A 531 17.04 -7.98 19.93
N TRP A 532 17.33 -7.94 21.22
CA TRP A 532 16.33 -7.80 22.28
C TRP A 532 16.87 -7.06 23.50
N GLN A 533 15.95 -6.43 24.24
CA GLN A 533 16.21 -5.70 25.48
C GLN A 533 15.06 -5.95 26.45
N SER A 534 15.33 -5.92 27.74
CA SER A 534 14.30 -5.83 28.80
C SER A 534 14.81 -4.93 29.93
N ALA A 535 14.07 -4.80 31.03
CA ALA A 535 14.49 -3.96 32.15
C ALA A 535 15.79 -4.46 32.80
N LYS A 536 15.99 -5.78 32.88
CA LYS A 536 17.22 -6.41 33.43
C LYS A 536 18.25 -6.80 32.38
N GLN A 537 17.98 -6.50 31.11
CA GLN A 537 18.81 -6.94 30.01
C GLN A 537 19.05 -5.78 29.04
N ALA A 538 20.29 -5.31 28.96
CA ALA A 538 20.67 -4.33 27.95
C ALA A 538 20.40 -4.86 26.53
N LYS A 539 20.22 -3.94 25.58
CA LYS A 539 20.01 -4.28 24.18
C LYS A 539 21.22 -5.05 23.65
N GLN A 540 20.99 -6.24 23.13
CA GLN A 540 22.01 -7.12 22.58
C GLN A 540 21.42 -7.99 21.47
N SER A 541 22.25 -8.56 20.59
CA SER A 541 21.83 -9.64 19.68
C SER A 541 21.23 -10.78 20.50
N VAL A 542 20.19 -11.44 19.98
CA VAL A 542 19.62 -12.60 20.66
C VAL A 542 20.68 -13.71 20.70
N PRO A 543 21.11 -14.17 21.89
CA PRO A 543 22.20 -15.13 22.01
C PRO A 543 21.77 -16.52 21.51
N SER A 544 22.71 -17.31 21.02
CA SER A 544 22.38 -18.60 20.39
C SER A 544 21.63 -19.55 21.31
N GLY A 545 22.01 -19.62 22.58
CA GLY A 545 21.32 -20.43 23.59
C GLY A 545 19.89 -20.00 23.94
N ALA A 546 19.35 -18.95 23.32
CA ALA A 546 17.95 -18.55 23.44
C ALA A 546 17.05 -19.20 22.37
N PHE A 547 17.62 -19.80 21.32
CA PHE A 547 16.86 -20.40 20.22
C PHE A 547 16.75 -21.92 20.32
N PHE A 548 15.58 -22.46 19.98
CA PHE A 548 15.30 -23.88 20.09
C PHE A 548 14.41 -24.41 18.96
N THR A 549 14.64 -25.64 18.52
CA THR A 549 13.70 -26.42 17.72
C THR A 549 13.26 -27.66 18.50
N VAL A 550 12.08 -28.17 18.16
CA VAL A 550 11.55 -29.41 18.77
C VAL A 550 11.68 -30.52 17.73
N GLN A 551 12.50 -31.52 18.04
CA GLN A 551 12.66 -32.71 17.21
C GLN A 551 11.99 -33.89 17.90
N THR A 552 11.06 -34.54 17.21
CA THR A 552 10.62 -35.89 17.56
C THR A 552 11.72 -36.86 17.16
N ALA A 553 12.28 -37.59 18.13
CA ALA A 553 13.31 -38.58 17.82
C ALA A 553 12.70 -39.68 16.93
N ALA A 554 13.42 -40.04 15.86
CA ALA A 554 13.09 -41.22 15.07
C ALA A 554 13.24 -42.48 15.94
N PRO A 555 12.40 -43.51 15.76
CA PRO A 555 12.57 -44.77 16.48
C PRO A 555 13.95 -45.35 16.17
N ALA A 556 14.67 -45.80 17.20
CA ALA A 556 16.01 -46.37 17.07
C ALA A 556 15.95 -47.66 16.23
N SER A 557 16.51 -47.62 15.02
CA SER A 557 16.73 -48.81 14.18
C SER A 557 17.81 -49.68 14.82
N LEU A 558 17.44 -50.88 15.26
CA LEU A 558 18.40 -51.93 15.67
C LEU A 558 19.26 -52.32 14.45
N ALA A 559 20.58 -52.34 14.65
CA ALA A 559 21.55 -52.75 13.64
C ALA A 559 21.42 -54.25 13.32
N ALA A 560 21.29 -54.58 12.04
CA ALA A 560 21.32 -55.96 11.53
C ALA A 560 22.78 -56.42 11.30
N PRO A 561 23.15 -57.67 11.65
CA PRO A 561 24.45 -58.24 11.31
C PRO A 561 24.49 -58.82 9.89
N ALA A 562 25.72 -59.08 9.44
CA ALA A 562 26.17 -59.33 8.07
C ALA A 562 25.51 -60.49 7.29
N ALA A 563 25.61 -60.36 5.96
CA ALA A 563 25.01 -61.18 4.92
C ALA A 563 25.54 -62.64 4.82
N SER A 564 24.64 -63.56 4.46
CA SER A 564 24.94 -64.74 3.63
C SER A 564 23.75 -65.15 2.74
N SER A 565 24.08 -65.29 1.45
CA SER A 565 23.48 -65.95 0.27
C SER A 565 21.95 -66.14 0.07
N PRO A 566 21.43 -65.91 -1.16
CA PRO A 566 20.01 -66.06 -1.49
C PRO A 566 19.65 -67.48 -1.97
N ALA A 567 18.44 -67.93 -1.61
CA ALA A 567 17.78 -69.06 -2.28
C ALA A 567 16.29 -68.72 -2.55
N SER A 568 16.00 -68.54 -3.85
CA SER A 568 14.74 -68.69 -4.59
C SER A 568 13.41 -68.26 -3.93
N THR A 569 12.88 -67.13 -4.41
CA THR A 569 11.47 -66.69 -4.31
C THR A 569 10.59 -67.42 -5.36
N PRO A 570 9.40 -67.95 -5.01
CA PRO A 570 8.42 -68.42 -6.00
C PRO A 570 7.80 -67.26 -6.79
N ALA A 571 7.41 -67.53 -8.03
CA ALA A 571 6.78 -66.56 -8.93
C ALA A 571 5.51 -65.93 -8.34
N PRO A 572 5.23 -64.63 -8.63
CA PRO A 572 4.04 -63.95 -8.14
C PRO A 572 2.79 -64.50 -8.84
N ALA A 573 1.76 -64.82 -8.04
CA ALA A 573 0.41 -65.07 -8.54
C ALA A 573 -0.23 -63.74 -8.98
N SER A 574 -0.97 -63.78 -10.07
CA SER A 574 -1.64 -62.65 -10.72
C SER A 574 -2.63 -61.93 -9.81
N THR A 575 -2.52 -60.61 -9.78
CA THR A 575 -3.46 -59.67 -9.15
C THR A 575 -4.84 -59.73 -9.82
N PRO A 576 -5.96 -59.81 -9.07
CA PRO A 576 -7.29 -59.67 -9.65
C PRO A 576 -7.53 -58.25 -10.18
N ALA A 577 -8.21 -58.16 -11.32
CA ALA A 577 -8.65 -56.88 -11.91
C ALA A 577 -9.64 -56.13 -11.00
N PRO A 578 -9.63 -54.78 -11.01
CA PRO A 578 -10.51 -53.97 -10.17
C PRO A 578 -11.99 -54.13 -10.59
N ALA A 579 -12.86 -54.24 -9.59
CA ALA A 579 -14.30 -54.25 -9.79
C ALA A 579 -14.80 -52.89 -10.31
N SER A 580 -15.75 -52.94 -11.25
CA SER A 580 -16.38 -51.79 -11.88
C SER A 580 -17.19 -50.94 -10.89
N THR A 581 -16.96 -49.64 -10.94
CA THR A 581 -17.75 -48.60 -10.25
C THR A 581 -19.21 -48.64 -10.72
N PRO A 582 -20.21 -48.54 -9.82
CA PRO A 582 -21.61 -48.48 -10.23
C PRO A 582 -21.91 -47.17 -10.98
N VAL A 583 -22.73 -47.29 -12.03
CA VAL A 583 -23.22 -46.19 -12.88
C VAL A 583 -24.13 -45.26 -12.07
N PRO A 584 -24.02 -43.93 -12.19
CA PRO A 584 -24.92 -43.01 -11.51
C PRO A 584 -26.33 -43.10 -12.09
N THR A 585 -27.33 -43.25 -11.21
CA THR A 585 -28.75 -43.14 -11.55
C THR A 585 -29.10 -41.69 -11.93
N SER A 586 -29.87 -41.53 -12.99
CA SER A 586 -30.33 -40.25 -13.53
C SER A 586 -31.20 -39.47 -12.52
N THR A 587 -30.84 -38.21 -12.30
CA THR A 587 -31.66 -37.20 -11.63
C THR A 587 -32.96 -36.95 -12.42
N PRO A 588 -34.16 -36.95 -11.79
CA PRO A 588 -35.40 -36.60 -12.48
C PRO A 588 -35.39 -35.13 -12.93
N ALA A 589 -35.93 -34.88 -14.12
CA ALA A 589 -36.05 -33.55 -14.71
C ALA A 589 -36.97 -32.64 -13.87
N PRO A 590 -36.71 -31.31 -13.81
CA PRO A 590 -37.57 -30.39 -13.10
C PRO A 590 -38.96 -30.30 -13.76
N VAL A 591 -40.00 -30.33 -12.94
CA VAL A 591 -41.39 -30.07 -13.34
C VAL A 591 -41.54 -28.58 -13.64
N SER A 592 -42.14 -28.27 -14.79
CA SER A 592 -42.39 -26.90 -15.25
C SER A 592 -43.37 -26.15 -14.36
N THR A 593 -42.96 -24.99 -13.86
CA THR A 593 -43.82 -23.98 -13.24
C THR A 593 -44.78 -23.39 -14.29
N PRO A 594 -46.07 -23.19 -13.99
CA PRO A 594 -47.00 -22.59 -14.94
C PRO A 594 -46.60 -21.15 -15.30
N VAL A 595 -46.73 -20.85 -16.59
CA VAL A 595 -46.44 -19.55 -17.24
C VAL A 595 -47.38 -18.46 -16.69
N PRO A 596 -46.87 -17.29 -16.26
CA PRO A 596 -47.73 -16.13 -15.99
C PRO A 596 -48.32 -15.59 -17.29
N THR A 597 -49.64 -15.40 -17.29
CA THR A 597 -50.43 -14.81 -18.38
C THR A 597 -49.96 -13.40 -18.74
N SER A 598 -49.88 -13.12 -20.05
CA SER A 598 -49.41 -11.87 -20.63
C SER A 598 -50.26 -10.65 -20.23
N THR A 599 -49.62 -9.63 -19.67
CA THR A 599 -50.15 -8.26 -19.59
C THR A 599 -50.23 -7.65 -21.00
N PRO A 600 -51.35 -7.01 -21.39
CA PRO A 600 -51.49 -6.41 -22.72
C PRO A 600 -50.50 -5.25 -22.93
N ALA A 601 -50.00 -5.15 -24.15
CA ALA A 601 -49.02 -4.15 -24.59
C ALA A 601 -49.59 -2.71 -24.54
N PRO A 602 -48.77 -1.70 -24.18
CA PRO A 602 -49.15 -0.31 -24.34
C PRO A 602 -49.28 0.05 -25.83
N VAL A 603 -50.34 0.77 -26.16
CA VAL A 603 -50.67 1.29 -27.49
C VAL A 603 -49.64 2.35 -27.90
N SER A 604 -49.18 2.30 -29.15
CA SER A 604 -48.21 3.20 -29.73
C SER A 604 -48.73 4.64 -29.88
N THR A 605 -47.97 5.60 -29.36
CA THR A 605 -48.10 7.03 -29.66
C THR A 605 -47.50 7.33 -31.04
N PRO A 606 -48.13 8.16 -31.90
CA PRO A 606 -47.62 8.47 -33.25
C PRO A 606 -46.25 9.16 -33.23
N ALA A 607 -45.43 8.84 -34.23
CA ALA A 607 -44.12 9.44 -34.45
C ALA A 607 -44.22 10.94 -34.85
N PRO A 608 -43.33 11.82 -34.36
CA PRO A 608 -43.18 13.16 -34.91
C PRO A 608 -42.57 13.10 -36.31
N THR A 609 -43.18 13.87 -37.23
CA THR A 609 -42.80 14.07 -38.63
C THR A 609 -41.41 14.68 -38.80
N SER A 610 -40.68 14.20 -39.79
CA SER A 610 -39.34 14.64 -40.21
C SER A 610 -39.30 16.11 -40.67
N THR A 611 -38.35 16.88 -40.13
CA THR A 611 -37.93 18.20 -40.65
C THR A 611 -36.63 18.03 -41.46
N PRO A 612 -36.42 18.70 -42.60
CA PRO A 612 -35.30 18.42 -43.51
C PRO A 612 -33.94 18.92 -42.98
N ALA A 613 -32.88 18.23 -43.40
CA ALA A 613 -31.48 18.56 -43.13
C ALA A 613 -30.99 19.79 -43.91
N PRO A 614 -30.14 20.67 -43.32
CA PRO A 614 -29.36 21.64 -44.08
C PRO A 614 -28.15 20.97 -44.77
N ALA A 615 -27.82 21.50 -45.95
CA ALA A 615 -26.83 20.99 -46.90
C ALA A 615 -25.38 20.96 -46.39
N GLN A 616 -24.61 20.00 -46.92
CA GLN A 616 -23.17 19.82 -46.72
C GLN A 616 -22.37 21.02 -47.25
N SER A 617 -21.33 21.43 -46.50
CA SER A 617 -20.22 22.22 -47.00
C SER A 617 -18.91 21.48 -46.73
N ALA A 618 -18.06 21.42 -47.75
CA ALA A 618 -16.88 20.56 -47.83
C ALA A 618 -15.69 21.04 -46.98
N ALA A 619 -14.90 20.06 -46.53
CA ALA A 619 -13.62 20.26 -45.83
C ALA A 619 -12.50 20.75 -46.76
N PRO A 620 -11.54 21.56 -46.26
CA PRO A 620 -10.27 21.76 -46.93
C PRO A 620 -9.16 20.82 -46.40
N ALA A 621 -8.35 20.33 -47.33
CA ALA A 621 -7.18 19.46 -47.16
C ALA A 621 -5.93 20.23 -46.66
N PRO A 622 -4.91 19.55 -46.07
CA PRO A 622 -3.77 20.21 -45.45
C PRO A 622 -2.71 20.67 -46.48
N ALA A 623 -2.12 21.84 -46.24
CA ALA A 623 -1.03 22.41 -47.03
C ALA A 623 0.35 22.07 -46.44
N ALA A 624 1.30 21.84 -47.33
CA ALA A 624 2.68 21.42 -47.07
C ALA A 624 3.61 22.56 -46.59
N LEU A 625 4.71 22.13 -45.94
CA LEU A 625 5.86 22.91 -45.45
C LEU A 625 6.62 23.65 -46.57
N PRO A 626 7.33 24.76 -46.25
CA PRO A 626 8.53 25.15 -46.98
C PRO A 626 9.81 24.85 -46.19
N ALA A 627 10.82 24.38 -46.92
CA ALA A 627 12.20 24.26 -46.51
C ALA A 627 12.94 25.61 -46.67
N LEU A 628 13.94 25.86 -45.82
CA LEU A 628 15.06 26.75 -46.13
C LEU A 628 16.34 26.15 -45.51
N ALA A 629 17.34 26.04 -46.37
CA ALA A 629 18.64 25.42 -46.14
C ALA A 629 19.67 26.39 -45.55
N ALA A 630 20.67 25.86 -44.87
CA ALA A 630 22.04 26.39 -44.91
C ALA A 630 23.06 25.24 -44.72
N SER A 631 24.03 25.22 -45.64
CA SER A 631 25.11 24.25 -45.85
C SER A 631 26.37 24.62 -45.06
N ILE A 632 27.32 23.67 -44.94
CA ILE A 632 28.82 23.75 -44.93
C ILE A 632 29.33 22.55 -44.07
N ILE A 633 29.74 21.42 -44.67
CA ILE A 633 31.06 21.05 -45.26
C ILE A 633 32.11 20.60 -44.21
N GLU A 634 32.37 19.28 -44.23
CA GLU A 634 33.66 18.55 -44.15
C GLU A 634 34.56 18.62 -42.88
N GLN A 635 35.27 17.60 -42.38
CA GLN A 635 35.62 16.19 -42.73
C GLN A 635 36.25 15.54 -41.44
N PRO A 636 36.59 14.24 -41.41
CA PRO A 636 36.54 13.37 -40.22
C PRO A 636 37.89 13.18 -39.51
N VAL A 637 37.85 12.67 -38.28
CA VAL A 637 39.00 11.98 -37.66
C VAL A 637 38.58 10.60 -37.17
N THR A 638 39.28 9.62 -37.72
CA THR A 638 39.22 8.19 -37.45
C THR A 638 39.76 7.86 -36.06
N VAL A 639 39.11 6.93 -35.36
CA VAL A 639 39.74 6.18 -34.26
C VAL A 639 39.62 4.69 -34.57
N VAL A 640 40.76 4.09 -34.89
CA VAL A 640 40.94 2.65 -35.09
C VAL A 640 41.71 2.10 -33.88
N SER A 641 41.02 1.24 -33.12
CA SER A 641 41.44 0.05 -32.37
C SER A 641 42.79 -0.01 -31.61
N LYS A 642 42.72 -0.43 -30.33
CA LYS A 642 43.08 -1.78 -29.82
C LYS A 642 43.55 -1.71 -28.34
N PRO A 643 43.23 -2.69 -27.46
CA PRO A 643 43.46 -2.58 -26.02
C PRO A 643 44.86 -3.03 -25.60
N ALA A 644 45.34 -2.54 -24.45
CA ALA A 644 46.57 -3.01 -23.81
C ALA A 644 46.33 -3.39 -22.34
N SER A 645 47.02 -4.46 -21.97
CA SER A 645 46.91 -5.32 -20.80
C SER A 645 47.42 -4.72 -19.48
N ALA A 646 47.00 -5.36 -18.39
CA ALA A 646 47.46 -5.24 -17.02
C ALA A 646 49.00 -5.14 -16.86
N GLY A 647 49.42 -4.30 -15.92
CA GLY A 647 50.77 -4.22 -15.38
C GLY A 647 50.72 -3.81 -13.91
N GLU A 648 51.11 -4.72 -13.04
CA GLU A 648 51.36 -4.56 -11.61
C GLU A 648 52.59 -3.68 -11.38
N LEU A 649 52.53 -2.66 -10.49
CA LEU A 649 53.73 -2.01 -9.98
C LEU A 649 53.61 -1.57 -8.50
N THR A 650 54.70 -1.91 -7.83
CA THR A 650 55.13 -1.87 -6.43
C THR A 650 55.18 -0.49 -5.75
N VAL A 651 55.06 -0.50 -4.41
CA VAL A 651 55.31 0.62 -3.48
C VAL A 651 56.82 0.82 -3.26
N ALA A 652 57.31 2.05 -3.43
CA ALA A 652 58.44 2.60 -2.66
C ALA A 652 58.52 4.14 -2.73
N ASP A 653 58.99 4.70 -1.61
CA ASP A 653 59.51 6.04 -1.34
C ASP A 653 58.56 7.19 -0.93
N GLY A 654 58.62 7.50 0.37
CA GLY A 654 57.92 8.57 1.07
C GLY A 654 58.44 9.96 0.74
N LYS A 655 57.84 10.58 -0.27
CA LYS A 655 57.56 12.03 -0.27
C LYS A 655 56.12 12.22 0.18
N GLU A 656 55.89 13.00 1.23
CA GLU A 656 54.55 13.45 1.59
C GLU A 656 53.95 14.13 0.36
N ALA A 657 52.89 13.52 -0.19
CA ALA A 657 52.26 13.96 -1.43
C ALA A 657 51.78 15.41 -1.23
N ALA A 658 52.16 16.31 -2.15
CA ALA A 658 51.68 17.68 -2.10
C ALA A 658 50.14 17.69 -2.15
N GLU A 659 49.49 18.38 -1.22
CA GLU A 659 48.02 18.55 -1.21
C GLU A 659 47.59 19.22 -2.53
N VAL A 660 46.92 18.48 -3.42
CA VAL A 660 46.36 19.01 -4.67
C VAL A 660 44.88 19.31 -4.47
N ASN A 661 44.48 20.57 -4.63
CA ASN A 661 43.09 20.99 -4.41
C ASN A 661 42.14 20.43 -5.48
N GLY A 662 40.95 19.97 -5.08
CA GLY A 662 39.85 19.59 -5.97
C GLY A 662 39.35 18.16 -5.77
N LEU A 663 38.32 17.77 -6.53
CA LEU A 663 37.76 16.41 -6.56
C LEU A 663 37.95 15.80 -7.95
N LEU A 664 38.10 14.47 -8.02
CA LEU A 664 38.02 13.75 -9.28
C LEU A 664 36.55 13.54 -9.62
N GLY A 665 36.05 14.20 -10.68
CA GLY A 665 34.72 14.00 -11.23
C GLY A 665 34.75 12.98 -12.38
N GLU A 666 34.03 11.88 -12.20
CA GLU A 666 33.81 10.83 -13.20
C GLU A 666 32.37 10.93 -13.73
N TYR A 667 32.21 11.09 -15.04
CA TYR A 667 30.91 11.31 -15.67
C TYR A 667 30.49 10.09 -16.49
N PHE A 668 29.21 9.73 -16.41
CA PHE A 668 28.64 8.54 -17.02
C PHE A 668 27.46 8.93 -17.91
N ASN A 669 27.34 8.30 -19.07
CA ASN A 669 26.24 8.51 -20.03
C ASN A 669 24.96 7.71 -19.67
N ASN A 670 24.78 7.41 -18.38
CA ASN A 670 23.62 6.73 -17.81
C ASN A 670 23.41 7.23 -16.37
N MET A 671 22.21 7.11 -15.84
CA MET A 671 21.88 7.55 -14.46
C MET A 671 22.46 6.69 -13.34
N ASN A 672 23.01 5.51 -13.67
CA ASN A 672 23.27 4.46 -12.69
C ASN A 672 24.74 4.39 -12.25
N LEU A 673 25.59 5.35 -12.66
CA LEU A 673 27.04 5.35 -12.42
C LEU A 673 27.70 4.03 -12.88
N SER A 674 27.19 3.47 -13.97
CA SER A 674 27.54 2.13 -14.45
C SER A 674 28.45 2.18 -15.68
N GLY A 675 29.31 1.17 -15.82
CA GLY A 675 30.30 1.10 -16.89
C GLY A 675 31.53 1.96 -16.61
N ALA A 676 32.40 2.11 -17.62
CA ALA A 676 33.51 3.05 -17.57
C ALA A 676 32.96 4.49 -17.72
N PRO A 677 33.50 5.48 -16.98
CA PRO A 677 33.11 6.86 -17.18
C PRO A 677 33.45 7.31 -18.60
N VAL A 678 32.54 8.04 -19.24
CA VAL A 678 32.74 8.57 -20.59
C VAL A 678 33.69 9.76 -20.61
N MET A 679 33.86 10.43 -19.46
CA MET A 679 34.94 11.39 -19.23
C MET A 679 35.29 11.49 -17.73
N SER A 680 36.46 12.04 -17.42
CA SER A 680 36.82 12.41 -16.05
C SER A 680 37.63 13.70 -16.03
N ARG A 681 37.44 14.53 -15.00
CA ARG A 681 38.21 15.78 -14.82
C ARG A 681 38.31 16.19 -13.36
N GLN A 682 39.25 17.08 -13.06
CA GLN A 682 39.41 17.67 -11.73
C GLN A 682 38.44 18.84 -11.55
N GLU A 683 37.73 18.87 -10.44
CA GLU A 683 36.72 19.88 -10.09
C GLU A 683 37.15 20.64 -8.85
N SER A 684 37.32 21.96 -8.95
CA SER A 684 37.74 22.77 -7.80
C SER A 684 36.58 23.11 -6.86
N VAL A 685 35.33 23.07 -7.34
CA VAL A 685 34.10 23.37 -6.58
C VAL A 685 32.94 22.55 -7.19
N LEU A 686 31.94 22.20 -6.38
CA LEU A 686 30.67 21.62 -6.87
C LEU A 686 29.55 22.67 -6.80
N ASP A 687 29.38 23.45 -7.87
CA ASP A 687 28.29 24.41 -8.04
C ASP A 687 27.89 24.52 -9.52
N TYR A 688 27.20 23.49 -10.00
CA TYR A 688 26.82 23.38 -11.41
C TYR A 688 25.34 23.68 -11.62
N ASN A 689 25.05 24.45 -12.67
CA ASN A 689 23.71 24.70 -13.18
C ASN A 689 23.73 24.55 -14.70
N TRP A 690 23.60 23.32 -15.16
CA TRP A 690 23.59 23.00 -16.59
C TRP A 690 22.24 23.32 -17.24
N ARG A 691 21.15 23.37 -16.45
CA ARG A 691 19.78 23.50 -16.97
C ARG A 691 19.53 22.39 -17.99
N LEU A 692 18.85 22.69 -19.09
CA LEU A 692 18.62 21.79 -20.22
C LEU A 692 19.88 21.46 -21.06
N LYS A 693 21.10 21.61 -20.54
CA LYS A 693 22.36 21.36 -21.28
C LYS A 693 23.15 20.21 -20.67
N SER A 694 24.11 19.71 -21.44
CA SER A 694 25.04 18.69 -20.98
C SER A 694 26.28 19.26 -20.28
N PRO A 695 26.87 18.53 -19.30
CA PRO A 695 28.19 18.85 -18.74
C PRO A 695 29.35 18.85 -19.74
N ASP A 696 29.24 18.08 -20.83
CA ASP A 696 30.24 17.95 -21.90
C ASP A 696 29.64 17.26 -23.14
N ALA A 697 30.21 17.44 -24.34
CA ALA A 697 29.72 16.79 -25.56
C ALA A 697 29.69 15.24 -25.50
N ALA A 698 30.54 14.62 -24.66
CA ALA A 698 30.56 13.17 -24.46
C ALA A 698 29.46 12.66 -23.50
N VAL A 699 28.78 13.57 -22.79
CA VAL A 699 27.72 13.26 -21.82
C VAL A 699 26.37 13.69 -22.44
N PRO A 700 25.29 12.90 -22.34
CA PRO A 700 23.98 13.35 -22.80
C PRO A 700 23.44 14.49 -21.93
N ALA A 701 22.52 15.30 -22.47
CA ALA A 701 21.89 16.38 -21.71
C ALA A 701 20.95 15.86 -20.61
N ASP A 702 20.31 14.72 -20.86
CA ASP A 702 19.43 14.01 -19.94
C ASP A 702 20.00 12.60 -19.66
N PHE A 703 19.54 11.96 -18.60
CA PHE A 703 19.86 10.58 -18.22
C PHE A 703 21.35 10.30 -17.94
N PHE A 704 22.09 11.25 -17.41
CA PHE A 704 23.51 11.09 -17.07
C PHE A 704 23.72 10.99 -15.56
N SER A 705 24.93 10.62 -15.14
CA SER A 705 25.32 10.68 -13.73
C SER A 705 26.78 11.07 -13.56
N VAL A 706 27.12 11.57 -12.37
CA VAL A 706 28.45 12.04 -12.01
C VAL A 706 28.82 11.53 -10.63
N ARG A 707 30.05 11.06 -10.47
CA ARG A 707 30.65 10.75 -9.17
C ARG A 707 31.85 11.64 -8.96
N TRP A 708 31.84 12.42 -7.89
CA TRP A 708 32.99 13.18 -7.42
C TRP A 708 33.62 12.50 -6.21
N THR A 709 34.92 12.21 -6.26
CA THR A 709 35.67 11.60 -5.16
C THR A 709 36.91 12.42 -4.81
N GLY A 710 37.21 12.52 -3.52
CA GLY A 710 38.39 13.19 -3.00
C GLY A 710 38.36 13.25 -1.49
N LYS A 711 38.85 14.33 -0.91
CA LYS A 711 38.89 14.58 0.53
C LYS A 711 38.38 15.99 0.85
N ILE A 712 37.87 16.15 2.06
CA ILE A 712 37.44 17.44 2.61
C ILE A 712 38.15 17.76 3.93
N LYS A 713 38.57 19.01 4.11
CA LYS A 713 39.26 19.53 5.30
C LYS A 713 38.43 20.63 5.97
N PRO A 714 37.73 20.37 7.08
CA PRO A 714 36.97 21.37 7.82
C PRO A 714 37.92 22.31 8.58
N LYS A 715 37.56 23.59 8.64
CA LYS A 715 38.35 24.59 9.38
C LYS A 715 38.14 24.52 10.89
N TYR A 716 36.95 24.10 11.33
CA TYR A 716 36.55 24.06 12.73
C TYR A 716 36.21 22.63 13.16
N GLY A 717 36.30 22.35 14.46
CA GLY A 717 35.96 21.05 15.04
C GLY A 717 34.53 21.10 15.58
N GLU A 718 33.55 20.86 14.72
CA GLU A 718 32.13 21.13 14.99
C GLU A 718 31.23 20.13 14.27
N THR A 719 29.93 20.13 14.60
CA THR A 719 28.92 19.50 13.76
C THR A 719 28.70 20.37 12.52
N TYR A 720 29.10 19.86 11.36
CA TYR A 720 28.84 20.46 10.07
C TYR A 720 27.49 19.98 9.54
N THR A 721 26.69 20.92 9.03
CA THR A 721 25.54 20.62 8.19
C THR A 721 25.98 20.73 6.74
N PHE A 722 26.06 19.59 6.04
CA PHE A 722 26.14 19.58 4.59
C PHE A 722 24.76 19.86 4.01
N SER A 723 24.72 20.66 2.95
CA SER A 723 23.52 21.00 2.20
C SER A 723 23.79 20.76 0.71
N THR A 724 22.88 20.13 0.00
CA THR A 724 22.94 20.06 -1.46
C THR A 724 21.74 20.77 -2.06
N TRP A 725 21.90 21.34 -3.25
CA TRP A 725 20.78 21.71 -4.12
C TRP A 725 20.91 20.91 -5.41
N SER A 726 19.99 19.98 -5.67
CA SER A 726 20.01 19.20 -6.91
C SER A 726 18.65 19.10 -7.56
N ASP A 727 18.65 19.10 -8.88
CA ASP A 727 17.52 18.68 -9.70
C ASP A 727 17.87 17.29 -10.23
N ASP A 728 17.02 16.34 -9.85
CA ASP A 728 17.24 14.91 -9.65
C ASP A 728 18.22 14.53 -8.52
N GLY A 729 18.70 13.29 -8.53
CA GLY A 729 19.18 12.61 -7.34
C GLY A 729 20.60 12.99 -6.96
N ILE A 730 20.85 13.20 -5.66
CA ILE A 730 22.20 13.49 -5.14
C ILE A 730 22.44 12.78 -3.81
N ARG A 731 23.69 12.34 -3.58
CA ARG A 731 24.16 11.75 -2.33
C ARG A 731 25.51 12.31 -1.94
N VAL A 732 25.73 12.48 -0.64
CA VAL A 732 27.00 12.95 -0.05
C VAL A 732 27.43 11.96 1.01
N PHE A 733 28.65 11.43 0.88
CA PHE A 733 29.28 10.53 1.82
C PHE A 733 30.55 11.17 2.37
N VAL A 734 30.73 11.09 3.69
CA VAL A 734 31.94 11.51 4.38
C VAL A 734 32.50 10.31 5.15
N ASN A 735 33.73 9.87 4.84
CA ASN A 735 34.30 8.59 5.31
C ASN A 735 33.40 7.37 5.06
N GLY A 736 32.71 7.35 3.92
CA GLY A 736 31.76 6.28 3.58
C GLY A 736 30.43 6.32 4.34
N VAL A 737 30.27 7.22 5.31
CA VAL A 737 28.98 7.47 5.98
C VAL A 737 28.13 8.36 5.09
N ALA A 738 26.93 7.90 4.72
CA ALA A 738 25.97 8.72 3.98
C ALA A 738 25.46 9.86 4.86
N VAL A 739 25.90 11.08 4.55
CA VAL A 739 25.44 12.31 5.21
C VAL A 739 24.14 12.78 4.57
N ILE A 740 24.06 12.72 3.24
CA ILE A 740 22.83 12.96 2.47
C ILE A 740 22.63 11.76 1.55
N ASP A 741 21.45 11.13 1.58
CA ASP A 741 21.07 10.09 0.63
C ASP A 741 19.71 10.43 -0.01
N SER A 742 19.74 11.13 -1.14
CA SER A 742 18.56 11.55 -1.90
C SER A 742 18.66 11.07 -3.34
N TRP A 743 18.82 9.77 -3.55
CA TRP A 743 18.92 9.14 -4.88
C TRP A 743 17.55 8.89 -5.53
N VAL A 744 16.75 9.95 -5.65
CA VAL A 744 15.37 9.92 -6.14
C VAL A 744 15.17 10.96 -7.24
N LYS A 745 14.24 10.69 -8.17
CA LYS A 745 13.84 11.67 -9.18
C LYS A 745 13.10 12.80 -8.46
N GLN A 746 13.53 14.04 -8.65
CA GLN A 746 12.98 15.19 -7.93
C GLN A 746 13.27 16.46 -8.70
N SER A 747 12.40 17.47 -8.62
CA SER A 747 12.76 18.82 -9.07
C SER A 747 13.84 19.43 -8.16
N GLY A 748 14.50 20.51 -8.60
CA GLY A 748 15.46 21.29 -7.81
C GLY A 748 15.10 21.43 -6.32
N THR A 749 15.78 20.66 -5.46
CA THR A 749 15.44 20.53 -4.03
C THR A 749 16.69 20.61 -3.16
N GLU A 750 16.56 21.28 -2.01
CA GLU A 750 17.60 21.26 -0.98
C GLU A 750 17.51 20.01 -0.09
N ARG A 751 18.65 19.36 0.16
CA ARG A 751 18.78 18.27 1.13
C ARG A 751 19.90 18.58 2.10
N ASN A 752 19.68 18.28 3.38
CA ASN A 752 20.63 18.57 4.44
C ASN A 752 20.93 17.32 5.24
N GLY A 753 22.16 17.23 5.73
CA GLY A 753 22.61 16.17 6.63
C GLY A 753 23.74 16.67 7.52
N THR A 754 23.87 16.10 8.71
CA THR A 754 24.83 16.58 9.71
C THR A 754 25.88 15.54 10.03
N ILE A 755 27.13 15.96 10.21
CA ILE A 755 28.22 15.10 10.69
C ILE A 755 29.19 15.92 11.54
N THR A 756 29.70 15.33 12.62
CA THR A 756 30.73 15.96 13.46
C THR A 756 32.11 15.72 12.86
N LEU A 757 32.85 16.80 12.63
CA LEU A 757 34.20 16.77 12.07
C LEU A 757 35.19 17.48 13.00
N GLU A 758 36.46 17.09 12.92
CA GLU A 758 37.58 17.65 13.67
C GLU A 758 38.34 18.67 12.81
N ALA A 759 38.66 19.84 13.38
CA ALA A 759 39.36 20.90 12.67
C ALA A 759 40.67 20.39 12.05
N GLY A 760 40.90 20.70 10.77
CA GLY A 760 42.13 20.39 10.05
C GLY A 760 42.31 18.93 9.64
N ARG A 761 41.41 18.02 10.06
CA ARG A 761 41.46 16.61 9.69
C ARG A 761 40.87 16.37 8.30
N MET A 762 41.56 15.61 7.46
CA MET A 762 41.03 15.18 6.17
C MET A 762 40.02 14.04 6.34
N TYR A 763 38.91 14.14 5.63
CA TYR A 763 37.89 13.10 5.52
C TYR A 763 37.69 12.73 4.06
N ASP A 764 37.51 11.45 3.76
CA ASP A 764 37.13 11.04 2.39
C ASP A 764 35.77 11.61 2.06
N LEU A 765 35.66 12.29 0.92
CA LEU A 765 34.43 12.85 0.40
C LEU A 765 34.06 12.14 -0.88
N LYS A 766 32.83 11.63 -0.94
CA LYS A 766 32.23 11.16 -2.19
C LYS A 766 30.88 11.83 -2.38
N VAL A 767 30.67 12.44 -3.53
CA VAL A 767 29.38 13.00 -3.93
C VAL A 767 28.95 12.29 -5.21
N GLU A 768 27.72 11.83 -5.27
CA GLU A 768 27.15 11.19 -6.46
C GLU A 768 25.90 11.94 -6.86
N TYR A 769 25.72 12.17 -8.15
CA TYR A 769 24.58 12.87 -8.75
C TYR A 769 24.06 12.11 -9.98
N TYR A 770 22.76 12.10 -10.21
CA TYR A 770 22.19 11.76 -11.52
C TYR A 770 21.18 12.79 -11.96
N GLU A 771 21.15 12.99 -13.27
CA GLU A 771 20.11 13.73 -13.98
C GLU A 771 19.23 12.73 -14.72
N ASN A 772 17.91 12.83 -14.57
CA ASN A 772 16.95 12.06 -15.35
C ASN A 772 16.53 12.81 -16.60
N GLN A 773 15.68 13.83 -16.46
CA GLN A 773 15.14 14.59 -17.59
C GLN A 773 14.84 16.02 -17.15
N GLY A 774 15.28 16.99 -17.95
CA GLY A 774 14.95 18.39 -17.77
C GLY A 774 16.12 19.25 -17.32
N ASP A 775 15.90 20.05 -16.27
CA ASP A 775 16.90 21.00 -15.79
C ASP A 775 17.92 20.27 -14.91
N ALA A 776 19.19 20.20 -15.32
CA ALA A 776 20.24 19.58 -14.53
C ALA A 776 20.96 20.59 -13.63
N LYS A 777 21.02 20.33 -12.33
CA LYS A 777 21.69 21.18 -11.34
C LYS A 777 22.24 20.36 -10.18
N ALA A 778 23.46 20.67 -9.73
CA ALA A 778 24.07 20.05 -8.56
C ALA A 778 25.03 21.04 -7.84
N THR A 779 24.70 21.40 -6.60
CA THR A 779 25.52 22.27 -5.74
C THR A 779 25.79 21.58 -4.39
N LEU A 780 27.03 21.61 -3.90
CA LEU A 780 27.42 21.19 -2.55
C LEU A 780 27.77 22.40 -1.68
N MET A 781 27.11 22.51 -0.53
CA MET A 781 27.29 23.54 0.47
C MET A 781 27.51 22.93 1.85
N TRP A 782 28.03 23.72 2.78
CA TRP A 782 28.14 23.34 4.19
C TRP A 782 28.01 24.55 5.12
N SER A 783 27.71 24.31 6.39
CA SER A 783 27.71 25.30 7.47
C SER A 783 28.07 24.64 8.80
N SER A 784 28.50 25.44 9.77
CA SER A 784 28.76 25.00 11.15
C SER A 784 28.44 26.14 12.12
N ALA A 785 28.65 25.95 13.42
CA ALA A 785 28.42 27.02 14.40
C ALA A 785 29.31 28.26 14.13
N SER A 786 30.55 28.02 13.68
CA SER A 786 31.54 29.06 13.36
C SER A 786 31.61 29.45 11.87
N GLN A 787 30.76 28.87 11.02
CA GLN A 787 30.79 29.08 9.57
C GLN A 787 29.38 29.20 9.00
N LYS A 788 29.07 30.34 8.36
CA LYS A 788 27.81 30.52 7.65
C LYS A 788 27.70 29.55 6.47
N LYS A 789 26.47 29.22 6.09
CA LYS A 789 26.21 28.40 4.91
C LYS A 789 26.79 29.03 3.66
N GLU A 790 27.67 28.28 3.00
CA GLU A 790 28.30 28.64 1.74
C GLU A 790 28.58 27.39 0.90
N VAL A 791 28.81 27.58 -0.40
CA VAL A 791 29.34 26.52 -1.28
C VAL A 791 30.70 26.10 -0.74
N VAL A 792 30.99 24.78 -0.73
CA VAL A 792 32.26 24.28 -0.20
C VAL A 792 33.42 24.88 -1.02
N PRO A 793 34.31 25.68 -0.40
CA PRO A 793 35.34 26.39 -1.14
C PRO A 793 36.45 25.45 -1.63
N ALA A 794 37.10 25.78 -2.74
CA ALA A 794 38.15 24.95 -3.32
C ALA A 794 39.31 24.61 -2.37
N GLY A 795 39.65 25.53 -1.46
CA GLY A 795 40.69 25.29 -0.44
C GLY A 795 40.30 24.29 0.65
N ALA A 796 39.06 23.78 0.63
CA ALA A 796 38.60 22.72 1.53
C ALA A 796 38.52 21.34 0.85
N LEU A 797 38.72 21.25 -0.47
CA LEU A 797 38.60 20.01 -1.26
C LEU A 797 39.97 19.58 -1.80
N PHE A 798 40.28 18.29 -1.73
CA PHE A 798 41.59 17.74 -2.11
C PHE A 798 41.45 16.42 -2.87
N LEU A 799 42.32 16.16 -3.84
CA LEU A 799 42.31 14.90 -4.58
C LEU A 799 42.71 13.72 -3.67
N PRO A 800 42.27 12.48 -3.98
CA PRO A 800 42.53 11.28 -3.17
C PRO A 800 43.99 11.00 -2.85
#